data_AF-A0A6J1PP17-F1
#
_entry.id   AF-A0A6J1PP17-F1
#
_cell.length_a   1.000
_cell.length_b   1.000
_cell.length_c   1.000
_cell.angle_alpha   90.00
_cell.angle_beta   90.00
_cell.angle_gamma   90.00
#
_symmetry.space_group_name_H-M   'P 1'
#
loop_
_entity.id
_entity.type
_entity.pdbx_description
1 polymer ?
#
loop_
_entity_poly.entity_id
_entity_poly.type
_entity_poly.pdbx_seq_one_letter_code
_entity_poly.pdbx_strand_id
1 'polypeptide(L)'
;MVLFDEARKLMNDMMKITIFQPSEKRRMLEDERKTFLDPNLVMDARHRIFREDLASSPAIKSSVLTEARRLLTKEETRELQLKREQAFIERELRKFEQDLQKSRPKFCGLCSRKNIASSDDENFWRTSSRVKRILTNKRRNRTIEQKPTAVQKKARKPLAEVSSAESKDSRRCSTNGIEITSFGSIKVTIKDKSSCESEEQRLRVLRSCFETLRENARDKRRLCEIESHIQSILSRRKLKAYVYLWKTHVKKVKAQRERAAENPDARKIEMLIDTISETQKELKSSQRAESKGPPPSNSRDTETKKKTPSRPFFHVVESPAQCRLNAQKEIIRKQRMKLAEQSKIIEELKLKQVQEEITRSGEETVNAARETLTHCGQQTRRTLIQLMRQAGYRDKSLMAPVRVPSPPKFLARMEARAEARRNRIKLREEERQKKLEDERRKEEAARRAEEQERKRLQQEALREARRMREEREQQRAREVERYKKLNAMAETFYRKYLLRRCIIALVEKKNNDMKKAEDYYKRCLLQKVFMMWKVETERLNKIKSELATSWYNKNLLRYALRKWKEVVKEEKRKDQVARDFSDMRLQNKCFKVLKIKAVQYKVEQLKRERLALDHYEEKLKNKYFDMWKRYPEVLPTIMERKRIRNKWREMVQEIIPDFDPRQRGVILED
;
A
#
# COMPACT_ATOMS: atom_id res chain seq x y z
N MET A 1 13.92 23.90 -32.71
CA MET A 1 14.95 24.50 -33.59
C MET A 1 14.81 24.03 -35.02
N VAL A 2 14.75 22.72 -35.31
CA VAL A 2 14.68 22.17 -36.68
C VAL A 2 13.56 22.76 -37.56
N LEU A 3 12.34 22.98 -37.03
CA LEU A 3 11.22 23.57 -37.80
C LEU A 3 11.41 25.04 -38.19
N PHE A 4 12.17 25.81 -37.40
CA PHE A 4 12.41 27.22 -37.70
C PHE A 4 13.43 27.40 -38.83
N ASP A 5 14.40 26.48 -38.92
CA ASP A 5 15.40 26.49 -39.99
C ASP A 5 14.80 26.04 -41.32
N GLU A 6 13.88 25.07 -41.30
CA GLU A 6 13.12 24.60 -42.46
C GLU A 6 12.19 25.69 -43.01
N ALA A 7 11.47 26.41 -42.12
CA ALA A 7 10.62 27.53 -42.49
C ALA A 7 11.40 28.73 -43.05
N ARG A 8 12.58 29.03 -42.49
CA ARG A 8 13.45 30.12 -42.98
C ARG A 8 14.05 29.80 -44.35
N LYS A 9 14.44 28.54 -44.57
CA LYS A 9 14.93 28.07 -45.86
C LYS A 9 13.85 28.15 -46.94
N LEU A 10 12.64 27.68 -46.62
CA LEU A 10 11.50 27.77 -47.54
C LEU A 10 11.14 29.23 -47.86
N MET A 11 11.15 30.12 -46.87
CA MET A 11 10.89 31.55 -47.08
C MET A 11 11.91 32.19 -48.04
N ASN A 12 13.19 31.85 -47.89
CA ASN A 12 14.25 32.29 -48.80
C ASN A 12 14.07 31.74 -50.23
N ASP A 13 13.56 30.52 -50.37
CA ASP A 13 13.31 29.92 -51.68
C ASP A 13 12.02 30.46 -52.33
N MET A 14 10.99 30.80 -51.54
CA MET A 14 9.80 31.50 -52.00
C MET A 14 10.09 32.94 -52.48
N MET A 15 11.07 33.63 -51.86
CA MET A 15 11.52 34.95 -52.30
C MET A 15 12.19 34.93 -53.69
N LYS A 16 12.76 33.78 -54.10
CA LYS A 16 13.37 33.59 -55.43
C LYS A 16 12.34 33.32 -56.53
N ILE A 17 11.10 32.96 -56.17
CA ILE A 17 10.02 32.64 -57.11
C ILE A 17 9.16 33.90 -57.37
N THR A 18 8.46 33.93 -58.50
CA THR A 18 7.54 35.00 -58.92
C THR A 18 6.17 34.93 -58.22
N ILE A 19 6.12 34.60 -56.92
CA ILE A 19 4.87 34.56 -56.12
C ILE A 19 4.56 35.96 -55.57
N PHE A 20 5.60 36.68 -55.16
CA PHE A 20 5.51 38.06 -54.65
C PHE A 20 5.89 39.05 -55.74
N GLN A 21 5.15 40.16 -55.84
CA GLN A 21 5.51 41.28 -56.71
C GLN A 21 6.77 41.99 -56.18
N PRO A 22 7.57 42.66 -57.05
CA PRO A 22 8.80 43.34 -56.62
C PRO A 22 8.57 44.39 -55.52
N SER A 23 7.41 45.05 -55.52
CA SER A 23 6.96 45.99 -54.47
C SER A 23 6.68 45.29 -53.13
N GLU A 24 6.05 44.12 -53.17
CA GLU A 24 5.77 43.27 -52.00
C GLU A 24 7.07 42.73 -51.38
N LYS A 25 8.03 42.30 -52.21
CA LYS A 25 9.35 41.83 -51.76
C LYS A 25 10.13 42.93 -51.03
N ARG A 26 10.09 44.17 -51.54
CA ARG A 26 10.72 45.33 -50.88
C ARG A 26 10.09 45.63 -49.52
N ARG A 27 8.75 45.60 -49.41
CA ARG A 27 8.06 45.79 -48.12
C ARG A 27 8.45 44.72 -47.09
N MET A 28 8.56 43.46 -47.51
CA MET A 28 8.96 42.36 -46.60
C MET A 28 10.43 42.44 -46.14
N LEU A 29 11.31 43.08 -46.92
CA LEU A 29 12.72 43.33 -46.57
C LEU A 29 12.89 44.58 -45.69
N GLU A 30 12.05 45.60 -45.84
CA GLU A 30 12.06 46.82 -45.01
C GLU A 30 11.53 46.56 -43.58
N ASP A 31 10.67 45.55 -43.41
CA ASP A 31 10.01 45.21 -42.14
C ASP A 31 10.84 44.28 -41.20
N GLU A 32 12.17 44.18 -41.36
CA GLU A 32 13.04 43.39 -40.43
C GLU A 32 12.92 43.81 -38.94
N ARG A 33 12.35 44.99 -38.67
CA ARG A 33 12.10 45.52 -37.31
C ARG A 33 10.72 45.20 -36.74
N LYS A 34 9.76 44.68 -37.53
CA LYS A 34 8.41 44.31 -37.05
C LYS A 34 8.27 42.79 -37.01
N THR A 35 7.87 42.27 -35.86
CA THR A 35 7.71 40.84 -35.59
C THR A 35 6.55 40.16 -36.34
N PHE A 36 5.72 40.92 -37.06
CA PHE A 36 4.53 40.43 -37.74
C PHE A 36 4.40 41.03 -39.14
N LEU A 37 4.33 40.16 -40.15
CA LEU A 37 4.01 40.51 -41.54
C LEU A 37 2.53 40.93 -41.64
N ASP A 38 2.22 41.78 -42.62
CA ASP A 38 0.85 42.21 -42.92
C ASP A 38 -0.07 41.00 -43.20
N PRO A 39 -1.16 40.79 -42.43
CA PRO A 39 -2.08 39.68 -42.60
C PRO A 39 -2.67 39.56 -44.01
N ASN A 40 -2.90 40.68 -44.69
CA ASN A 40 -3.47 40.68 -46.05
C ASN A 40 -2.47 40.13 -47.06
N LEU A 41 -1.19 40.50 -46.93
CA LEU A 41 -0.11 39.98 -47.76
C LEU A 41 0.08 38.47 -47.58
N VAL A 42 -0.07 37.98 -46.34
CA VAL A 42 0.00 36.54 -46.03
C VAL A 42 -1.19 35.79 -46.63
N MET A 43 -2.39 36.36 -46.57
CA MET A 43 -3.60 35.77 -47.17
C MET A 43 -3.53 35.73 -48.69
N ASP A 44 -3.08 36.81 -49.33
CA ASP A 44 -2.91 36.88 -50.78
C ASP A 44 -1.85 35.89 -51.27
N ALA A 45 -0.73 35.76 -50.55
CA ALA A 45 0.29 34.76 -50.83
C ALA A 45 -0.28 33.34 -50.72
N ARG A 46 -1.09 33.05 -49.68
CA ARG A 46 -1.79 31.78 -49.52
C ARG A 46 -2.70 31.48 -50.72
N HIS A 47 -3.51 32.44 -51.13
CA HIS A 47 -4.41 32.28 -52.28
C HIS A 47 -3.64 32.06 -53.59
N ARG A 48 -2.53 32.78 -53.83
CA ARG A 48 -1.67 32.55 -55.01
C ARG A 48 -1.07 31.15 -55.00
N ILE A 49 -0.54 30.70 -53.85
CA ILE A 49 0.06 29.36 -53.69
C ILE A 49 -0.95 28.24 -53.98
N PHE A 50 -2.23 28.41 -53.63
CA PHE A 50 -3.27 27.40 -53.87
C PHE A 50 -3.97 27.53 -55.24
N ARG A 51 -3.93 28.69 -55.90
CA ARG A 51 -4.51 28.91 -57.24
C ARG A 51 -3.58 28.56 -58.40
N GLU A 52 -2.27 28.51 -58.18
CA GLU A 52 -1.29 28.27 -59.25
C GLU A 52 -1.24 26.79 -59.68
N ASP A 53 -1.37 26.52 -60.98
CA ASP A 53 -1.37 25.17 -61.54
C ASP A 53 0.04 24.59 -61.59
N LEU A 54 0.27 23.54 -60.80
CA LEU A 54 1.60 22.91 -60.68
C LEU A 54 2.08 22.22 -61.96
N ALA A 55 1.17 21.99 -62.92
CA ALA A 55 1.46 21.30 -64.18
C ALA A 55 2.06 22.22 -65.28
N SER A 56 1.89 23.55 -65.16
CA SER A 56 2.36 24.53 -66.17
C SER A 56 3.58 25.33 -65.73
N SER A 57 4.06 25.11 -64.50
CA SER A 57 5.14 25.91 -63.88
C SER A 57 6.50 25.18 -63.93
N PRO A 58 7.63 25.89 -64.07
CA PRO A 58 8.98 25.29 -64.06
C PRO A 58 9.22 24.39 -62.84
N ALA A 59 9.95 23.28 -63.01
CA ALA A 59 10.14 22.25 -61.98
C ALA A 59 10.63 22.78 -60.61
N ILE A 60 11.42 23.86 -60.61
CA ILE A 60 11.89 24.53 -59.39
C ILE A 60 10.74 25.25 -58.67
N LYS A 61 9.83 25.90 -59.41
CA LYS A 61 8.65 26.57 -58.85
C LYS A 61 7.65 25.57 -58.30
N SER A 62 7.40 24.47 -59.01
CA SER A 62 6.44 23.44 -58.58
C SER A 62 6.90 22.69 -57.32
N SER A 63 8.20 22.41 -57.17
CA SER A 63 8.76 21.78 -55.96
C SER A 63 8.55 22.64 -54.71
N VAL A 64 8.88 23.94 -54.78
CA VAL A 64 8.77 24.86 -53.64
C VAL A 64 7.31 25.15 -53.29
N LEU A 65 6.42 25.28 -54.28
CA LEU A 65 4.97 25.43 -54.05
C LEU A 65 4.35 24.19 -53.39
N THR A 66 4.82 22.98 -53.75
CA THR A 66 4.36 21.72 -53.14
C THR A 66 4.77 21.63 -51.67
N GLU A 67 6.00 22.02 -51.36
CA GLU A 67 6.51 22.06 -49.98
C GLU A 67 5.77 23.11 -49.12
N ALA A 68 5.49 24.29 -49.70
CA ALA A 68 4.68 25.33 -49.05
C ALA A 68 3.24 24.86 -48.77
N ARG A 69 2.55 24.22 -49.74
CA ARG A 69 1.21 23.63 -49.53
C ARG A 69 1.21 22.59 -48.42
N ARG A 70 2.24 21.75 -48.34
CA ARG A 70 2.39 20.72 -47.29
C ARG A 70 2.54 21.34 -45.89
N LEU A 71 3.30 22.42 -45.75
CA LEU A 71 3.47 23.07 -44.45
C LEU A 71 2.19 23.82 -44.01
N LEU A 72 1.51 24.51 -44.93
CA LEU A 72 0.25 25.21 -44.64
C LEU A 72 -0.86 24.26 -44.18
N THR A 73 -1.03 23.12 -44.86
CA THR A 73 -2.00 22.08 -44.47
C THR A 73 -1.64 21.42 -43.13
N LYS A 74 -0.35 21.24 -42.85
CA LYS A 74 0.14 20.73 -41.56
C LYS A 74 -0.11 21.72 -40.41
N GLU A 75 -0.08 23.01 -40.68
CA GLU A 75 -0.38 24.05 -39.70
C GLU A 75 -1.88 24.15 -39.43
N GLU A 76 -2.72 24.14 -40.47
CA GLU A 76 -4.19 24.14 -40.35
C GLU A 76 -4.71 22.92 -39.57
N THR A 77 -4.13 21.73 -39.81
CA THR A 77 -4.49 20.51 -39.06
C THR A 77 -4.09 20.60 -37.59
N ARG A 78 -2.98 21.26 -37.25
CA ARG A 78 -2.56 21.51 -35.87
C ARG A 78 -3.46 22.53 -35.18
N GLU A 79 -3.82 23.61 -35.86
CA GLU A 79 -4.77 24.59 -35.31
C GLU A 79 -6.14 23.96 -35.04
N LEU A 80 -6.63 23.12 -35.96
CA LEU A 80 -7.86 22.34 -35.76
C LEU A 80 -7.77 21.39 -34.55
N GLN A 81 -6.63 20.75 -34.34
CA GLN A 81 -6.38 19.90 -33.17
C GLN A 81 -6.42 20.72 -31.88
N LEU A 82 -5.72 21.86 -31.83
CA LEU A 82 -5.73 22.76 -30.68
C LEU A 82 -7.13 23.30 -30.36
N LYS A 83 -7.91 23.68 -31.39
CA LYS A 83 -9.31 24.10 -31.22
C LYS A 83 -10.19 22.98 -30.66
N ARG A 84 -9.97 21.72 -31.08
CA ARG A 84 -10.68 20.55 -30.53
C ARG A 84 -10.33 20.29 -29.08
N GLU A 85 -9.05 20.42 -28.71
CA GLU A 85 -8.58 20.29 -27.33
C GLU A 85 -9.14 21.40 -26.44
N GLN A 86 -9.14 22.64 -26.92
CA GLN A 86 -9.72 23.77 -26.20
C GLN A 86 -11.23 23.59 -25.98
N ALA A 87 -11.97 23.20 -27.02
CA ALA A 87 -13.40 22.91 -26.92
C ALA A 87 -13.72 21.69 -26.04
N PHE A 88 -12.77 20.76 -25.88
CA PHE A 88 -12.88 19.65 -24.93
C PHE A 88 -12.71 20.16 -23.49
N ILE A 89 -11.69 20.98 -23.23
CA ILE A 89 -11.44 21.58 -21.92
C ILE A 89 -12.62 22.45 -21.49
N GLU A 90 -13.15 23.29 -22.38
CA GLU A 90 -14.32 24.14 -22.09
C GLU A 90 -15.57 23.31 -21.76
N ARG A 91 -15.78 22.16 -22.44
CA ARG A 91 -16.88 21.25 -22.13
C ARG A 91 -16.72 20.61 -20.75
N GLU A 92 -15.51 20.17 -20.40
CA GLU A 92 -15.24 19.62 -19.07
C GLU A 92 -15.38 20.69 -18.00
N LEU A 93 -14.91 21.91 -18.22
CA LEU A 93 -15.11 23.04 -17.31
C LEU A 93 -16.60 23.32 -17.08
N ARG A 94 -17.43 23.33 -18.13
CA ARG A 94 -18.88 23.48 -17.98
C ARG A 94 -19.53 22.33 -17.20
N LYS A 95 -19.06 21.09 -17.37
CA LYS A 95 -19.53 19.96 -16.55
C LYS A 95 -19.15 20.14 -15.08
N PHE A 96 -17.91 20.51 -14.80
CA PHE A 96 -17.46 20.81 -13.44
C PHE A 96 -18.28 21.95 -12.81
N GLU A 97 -18.60 22.99 -13.58
CA GLU A 97 -19.45 24.09 -13.13
C GLU A 97 -20.89 23.62 -12.80
N GLN A 98 -21.48 22.78 -13.66
CA GLN A 98 -22.79 22.19 -13.42
C GLN A 98 -22.81 21.25 -12.20
N ASP A 99 -21.76 20.46 -12.00
CA ASP A 99 -21.63 19.57 -10.85
C ASP A 99 -21.41 20.34 -9.54
N LEU A 100 -20.71 21.47 -9.60
CA LEU A 100 -20.62 22.42 -8.48
C LEU A 100 -21.96 23.09 -8.18
N GLN A 101 -22.77 23.43 -9.19
CA GLN A 101 -24.11 23.96 -8.97
C GLN A 101 -25.07 22.92 -8.37
N LYS A 102 -24.95 21.65 -8.75
CA LYS A 102 -25.77 20.53 -8.21
C LYS A 102 -25.37 20.13 -6.78
N SER A 103 -24.09 20.28 -6.43
CA SER A 103 -23.53 19.89 -5.11
C SER A 103 -23.60 20.98 -4.05
N ARG A 104 -24.06 22.19 -4.38
CA ARG A 104 -24.35 23.22 -3.37
C ARG A 104 -25.55 22.79 -2.51
N PRO A 105 -25.43 22.78 -1.18
CA PRO A 105 -26.58 22.60 -0.29
C PRO A 105 -27.59 23.72 -0.56
N LYS A 106 -28.85 23.36 -0.86
CA LYS A 106 -29.95 24.32 -0.91
C LYS A 106 -30.16 24.87 0.50
N PHE A 107 -29.53 26.00 0.81
CA PHE A 107 -29.87 26.77 1.99
C PHE A 107 -31.29 27.34 1.81
N CYS A 108 -32.24 26.70 2.46
CA CYS A 108 -33.58 27.22 2.64
C CYS A 108 -33.51 28.25 3.77
N GLY A 109 -33.66 29.53 3.43
CA GLY A 109 -33.65 30.62 4.40
C GLY A 109 -33.60 31.97 3.72
N LEU A 110 -34.71 32.69 3.79
CA LEU A 110 -34.86 34.09 3.38
C LEU A 110 -33.73 34.94 3.99
N CYS A 111 -32.81 35.39 3.14
CA CYS A 111 -31.91 36.48 3.46
C CYS A 111 -32.01 37.51 2.34
N SER A 112 -32.43 38.69 2.76
CA SER A 112 -32.68 39.90 1.98
C SER A 112 -31.67 40.11 0.84
N ARG A 113 -32.22 40.29 -0.37
CA ARG A 113 -31.58 41.00 -1.48
C ARG A 113 -31.22 42.42 -1.00
N LYS A 114 -29.98 42.61 -0.55
CA LYS A 114 -29.21 43.86 -0.57
C LYS A 114 -27.81 43.52 -0.09
N ASN A 115 -26.80 43.91 -0.88
CA ASN A 115 -25.36 43.62 -0.74
C ASN A 115 -24.85 42.42 -1.54
N ILE A 116 -25.03 42.48 -2.87
CA ILE A 116 -24.05 41.88 -3.78
C ILE A 116 -22.92 42.91 -3.89
N ALA A 117 -21.83 42.64 -3.18
CA ALA A 117 -20.62 43.45 -3.27
C ALA A 117 -19.97 43.29 -4.65
N SER A 118 -19.60 44.44 -5.21
CA SER A 118 -18.78 44.59 -6.42
C SER A 118 -17.43 43.86 -6.28
N SER A 119 -16.93 43.38 -7.41
CA SER A 119 -15.78 42.48 -7.60
C SER A 119 -14.39 43.08 -7.28
N ASP A 120 -14.27 44.15 -6.49
CA ASP A 120 -13.00 44.88 -6.27
C ASP A 120 -12.74 45.23 -4.79
N ASP A 121 -13.07 44.35 -3.84
CA ASP A 121 -12.74 44.57 -2.43
C ASP A 121 -11.49 43.80 -1.98
N GLU A 122 -10.33 44.44 -2.15
CA GLU A 122 -8.99 44.05 -1.62
C GLU A 122 -8.99 43.81 -0.09
N ASN A 123 -10.06 44.13 0.63
CA ASN A 123 -10.17 43.92 2.07
C ASN A 123 -10.56 42.48 2.47
N PHE A 124 -11.07 41.65 1.55
CA PHE A 124 -11.46 40.28 1.87
C PHE A 124 -10.26 39.40 2.27
N TRP A 125 -9.07 39.64 1.67
CA TRP A 125 -7.86 38.89 1.98
C TRP A 125 -7.10 39.40 3.21
N ARG A 126 -7.39 40.60 3.72
CA ARG A 126 -6.72 41.15 4.91
C ARG A 126 -7.22 40.56 6.23
N THR A 127 -8.48 40.13 6.31
CA THR A 127 -9.10 39.64 7.56
C THR A 127 -8.54 38.29 8.04
N SER A 128 -8.04 37.45 7.13
CA SER A 128 -7.36 36.18 7.48
C SER A 128 -6.02 36.36 8.21
N SER A 129 -5.41 37.55 8.13
CA SER A 129 -4.15 37.86 8.83
C SER A 129 -4.34 38.34 10.28
N ARG A 130 -5.51 38.90 10.62
CA ARG A 130 -5.85 39.36 11.97
C ARG A 130 -6.25 38.20 12.90
N VAL A 131 -6.95 37.19 12.38
CA VAL A 131 -7.38 36.02 13.17
C VAL A 131 -6.17 35.15 13.59
N LYS A 132 -5.12 35.05 12.75
CA LYS A 132 -3.86 34.37 13.13
C LYS A 132 -3.05 35.14 14.18
N ARG A 133 -3.12 36.47 14.21
CA ARG A 133 -2.43 37.31 15.22
C ARG A 133 -3.12 37.28 16.59
N ILE A 134 -4.43 37.09 16.63
CA ILE A 134 -5.20 36.97 17.88
C ILE A 134 -4.99 35.60 18.55
N LEU A 135 -4.81 34.53 17.75
CA LEU A 135 -4.60 33.18 18.30
C LEU A 135 -3.16 32.97 18.84
N THR A 136 -2.15 33.61 18.26
CA THR A 136 -0.76 33.54 18.76
C THR A 136 -0.53 34.37 20.01
N ASN A 137 -1.21 35.52 20.15
CA ASN A 137 -1.12 36.35 21.36
C ASN A 137 -1.89 35.77 22.56
N LYS A 138 -2.96 34.98 22.33
CA LYS A 138 -3.66 34.24 23.41
C LYS A 138 -2.85 33.07 24.00
N ARG A 139 -1.83 32.57 23.30
CA ARG A 139 -0.96 31.47 23.77
C ARG A 139 0.28 31.96 24.53
N ARG A 140 0.66 33.24 24.39
CA ARG A 140 1.75 33.87 25.16
C ARG A 140 1.28 34.51 26.48
N ASN A 141 0.01 34.90 26.59
CA ASN A 141 -0.53 35.54 27.81
C ASN A 141 -1.11 34.56 28.85
N ARG A 142 -0.78 33.25 28.76
CA ARG A 142 -1.19 32.24 29.76
C ARG A 142 -0.04 31.73 30.64
N THR A 143 1.17 32.25 30.48
CA THR A 143 2.35 31.79 31.25
C THR A 143 2.89 32.87 32.20
N ILE A 144 2.24 34.03 32.27
CA ILE A 144 2.58 35.11 33.19
C ILE A 144 1.28 35.52 33.87
N GLU A 145 0.95 34.87 34.97
CA GLU A 145 0.29 35.47 36.14
C GLU A 145 0.30 34.46 37.27
N GLN A 146 1.18 34.72 38.23
CA GLN A 146 1.20 34.12 39.55
C GLN A 146 -0.07 34.53 40.31
N LYS A 147 -0.53 33.67 41.22
CA LYS A 147 -1.06 34.15 42.50
C LYS A 147 -0.36 33.40 43.66
N PRO A 148 -0.07 34.09 44.78
CA PRO A 148 0.80 33.61 45.84
C PRO A 148 -0.02 33.03 47.00
N THR A 149 0.55 32.07 47.75
CA THR A 149 0.36 32.01 49.21
C THR A 149 1.45 31.19 49.90
N ALA A 150 2.17 31.89 50.80
CA ALA A 150 2.62 31.49 52.12
C ALA A 150 3.56 30.29 52.38
N VAL A 151 4.76 30.66 52.88
CA VAL A 151 5.33 30.24 54.18
C VAL A 151 6.00 28.85 54.25
N GLN A 152 7.35 28.80 54.22
CA GLN A 152 8.21 28.61 55.41
C GLN A 152 9.71 28.53 55.04
N LYS A 153 10.49 29.44 55.64
CA LYS A 153 11.74 29.21 56.40
C LYS A 153 12.77 28.18 55.85
N LYS A 154 13.93 28.65 55.38
CA LYS A 154 15.20 28.71 56.17
C LYS A 154 16.40 29.13 55.33
N ALA A 155 17.30 29.86 56.01
CA ALA A 155 18.64 30.29 55.63
C ALA A 155 19.54 29.12 55.17
N ARG A 156 20.68 29.29 54.46
CA ARG A 156 21.85 30.09 54.85
C ARG A 156 22.88 30.10 53.69
N LYS A 157 23.82 31.03 53.85
CA LYS A 157 24.91 31.56 52.99
C LYS A 157 25.90 30.57 52.32
N PRO A 158 26.72 31.08 51.36
CA PRO A 158 27.66 30.32 50.52
C PRO A 158 29.11 30.33 51.05
N LEU A 159 29.93 29.37 50.61
CA LEU A 159 31.40 29.34 50.63
C LEU A 159 31.81 28.22 49.63
N ALA A 160 32.49 28.48 48.51
CA ALA A 160 33.91 28.79 48.32
C ALA A 160 34.87 27.64 48.67
N GLU A 161 35.69 27.31 47.67
CA GLU A 161 37.07 26.82 47.73
C GLU A 161 37.41 25.30 47.82
N VAL A 162 37.99 24.84 46.69
CA VAL A 162 39.39 24.36 46.55
C VAL A 162 39.69 22.87 46.71
N SER A 163 40.43 22.40 45.69
CA SER A 163 41.42 21.29 45.65
C SER A 163 40.92 19.86 45.76
N SER A 164 41.54 18.82 45.19
CA SER A 164 42.43 18.54 44.04
C SER A 164 43.08 17.19 44.37
N ALA A 165 43.11 16.24 43.43
CA ALA A 165 44.09 15.14 43.30
C ALA A 165 43.45 14.08 42.37
N GLU A 166 43.84 13.97 41.10
CA GLU A 166 45.07 13.34 40.55
C GLU A 166 44.92 11.86 40.19
N SER A 167 44.99 11.57 38.88
CA SER A 167 45.81 10.55 38.18
C SER A 167 45.11 10.14 36.87
N LYS A 168 45.60 10.62 35.71
CA LYS A 168 46.46 9.91 34.72
C LYS A 168 45.75 8.69 34.08
N ASP A 169 45.62 8.53 32.76
CA ASP A 169 46.49 8.99 31.68
C ASP A 169 45.80 8.94 30.29
N SER A 170 46.20 9.89 29.42
CA SER A 170 46.35 9.83 27.95
C SER A 170 45.26 9.17 27.07
N ARG A 171 44.64 9.85 26.10
CA ARG A 171 45.29 10.47 24.91
C ARG A 171 44.46 11.63 24.33
N ARG A 172 45.16 12.75 24.09
CA ARG A 172 44.84 13.95 23.28
C ARG A 172 44.46 13.56 21.83
N CYS A 173 43.74 14.36 21.03
CA CYS A 173 43.66 15.82 20.88
C CYS A 173 42.18 16.26 20.75
N SER A 174 41.66 17.15 21.61
CA SER A 174 41.78 18.62 21.60
C SER A 174 41.01 19.26 20.43
N THR A 175 39.76 19.71 20.60
CA THR A 175 39.28 20.95 21.28
C THR A 175 39.66 22.23 20.50
N ASN A 176 38.84 23.27 20.36
CA ASN A 176 37.51 23.62 20.85
C ASN A 176 37.00 24.83 20.04
N GLY A 177 35.67 24.98 19.97
CA GLY A 177 35.07 26.29 19.78
C GLY A 177 35.47 27.24 20.91
N ILE A 178 35.68 28.51 20.57
CA ILE A 178 35.78 29.59 21.55
C ILE A 178 34.74 30.64 21.21
N GLU A 179 34.15 31.10 22.30
CA GLU A 179 33.06 32.03 22.48
C GLU A 179 33.36 33.42 21.93
N ILE A 180 32.25 34.09 21.64
CA ILE A 180 32.12 35.47 21.23
C ILE A 180 32.62 36.36 22.36
N THR A 181 33.83 36.88 22.22
CA THR A 181 34.29 38.04 22.98
C THR A 181 33.81 39.33 22.31
N SER A 182 33.11 40.13 23.10
CA SER A 182 32.81 41.56 22.92
C SER A 182 33.96 42.32 22.25
N PHE A 183 33.71 42.89 21.07
CA PHE A 183 34.61 43.85 20.44
C PHE A 183 34.22 45.27 20.87
N GLY A 184 35.17 45.90 21.57
CA GLY A 184 35.19 47.33 21.84
C GLY A 184 35.28 48.17 20.57
N SER A 185 34.91 49.43 20.73
CA SER A 185 34.95 50.51 19.75
C SER A 185 36.28 50.60 19.00
N ILE A 186 36.31 50.15 17.74
CA ILE A 186 37.41 50.40 16.81
C ILE A 186 37.09 51.67 16.01
N LYS A 187 37.90 52.70 16.24
CA LYS A 187 37.98 53.93 15.47
C LYS A 187 38.60 53.58 14.11
N VAL A 188 37.80 53.57 13.05
CA VAL A 188 38.23 53.21 11.70
C VAL A 188 39.09 54.34 11.13
N THR A 189 40.41 54.20 11.21
CA THR A 189 41.33 54.86 10.26
C THR A 189 41.42 53.99 9.02
N ILE A 190 40.73 54.38 7.95
CA ILE A 190 40.86 53.74 6.64
C ILE A 190 42.26 54.02 6.11
N LYS A 191 43.16 53.06 6.30
CA LYS A 191 44.43 52.93 5.57
C LYS A 191 44.65 51.46 5.18
N ASP A 192 43.62 50.83 4.63
CA ASP A 192 43.81 49.57 3.92
C ASP A 192 44.05 49.85 2.44
N LYS A 193 45.33 49.77 2.07
CA LYS A 193 45.75 49.48 0.70
C LYS A 193 45.05 48.18 0.28
N SER A 194 44.19 48.25 -0.72
CA SER A 194 43.76 47.07 -1.43
C SER A 194 45.00 46.35 -1.95
N SER A 195 45.21 45.11 -1.51
CA SER A 195 46.09 44.19 -2.19
C SER A 195 45.64 44.15 -3.65
N CYS A 196 46.44 44.77 -4.52
CA CYS A 196 46.28 44.72 -5.96
C CYS A 196 46.54 43.26 -6.38
N GLU A 197 45.53 42.39 -6.27
CA GLU A 197 45.51 41.20 -7.11
C GLU A 197 45.44 41.73 -8.54
N SER A 198 46.48 41.43 -9.32
CA SER A 198 46.56 41.84 -10.72
C SER A 198 45.25 41.46 -11.44
N GLU A 199 44.72 42.34 -12.30
CA GLU A 199 43.51 42.02 -13.09
C GLU A 199 43.61 40.67 -13.79
N GLU A 200 44.82 40.24 -14.13
CA GLU A 200 45.14 38.93 -14.69
C GLU A 200 44.78 37.76 -13.77
N GLN A 201 45.05 37.83 -12.47
CA GLN A 201 44.65 36.78 -11.52
C GLN A 201 43.13 36.68 -11.43
N ARG A 202 42.44 37.83 -11.43
CA ARG A 202 40.98 37.88 -11.40
C ARG A 202 40.36 37.28 -12.67
N LEU A 203 40.96 37.55 -13.83
CA LEU A 203 40.58 36.96 -15.12
C LEU A 203 40.89 35.47 -15.21
N ARG A 204 41.99 34.99 -14.61
CA ARG A 204 42.32 33.55 -14.53
C ARG A 204 41.31 32.80 -13.67
N VAL A 205 40.94 33.35 -12.51
CA VAL A 205 39.90 32.78 -11.64
C VAL A 205 38.56 32.73 -12.36
N LEU A 206 38.17 33.82 -13.05
CA LEU A 206 36.94 33.83 -13.86
C LEU A 206 36.96 32.78 -14.97
N ARG A 207 38.07 32.64 -15.72
CA ARG A 207 38.21 31.58 -16.73
C ARG A 207 38.06 30.19 -16.13
N SER A 208 38.69 29.94 -14.98
CA SER A 208 38.56 28.66 -14.27
C SER A 208 37.12 28.38 -13.87
N CYS A 209 36.39 29.39 -13.38
CA CYS A 209 34.97 29.28 -13.04
C CYS A 209 34.08 29.04 -14.27
N PHE A 210 34.40 29.65 -15.43
CA PHE A 210 33.66 29.42 -16.66
C PHE A 210 33.90 28.01 -17.23
N GLU A 211 35.13 27.49 -17.17
CA GLU A 211 35.40 26.12 -17.60
C GLU A 211 34.74 25.08 -16.69
N THR A 212 34.74 25.28 -15.37
CA THR A 212 34.01 24.37 -14.46
C THR A 212 32.50 24.43 -14.68
N LEU A 213 31.93 25.61 -14.96
CA LEU A 213 30.52 25.75 -15.36
C LEU A 213 30.22 25.03 -16.68
N ARG A 214 31.15 25.09 -17.64
CA ARG A 214 31.03 24.43 -18.94
C ARG A 214 31.10 22.92 -18.79
N GLU A 215 31.99 22.41 -17.95
CA GLU A 215 32.13 20.99 -17.64
C GLU A 215 30.88 20.46 -16.93
N ASN A 216 30.38 21.18 -15.92
CA ASN A 216 29.13 20.84 -15.23
C ASN A 216 27.91 20.85 -16.17
N ALA A 217 27.86 21.76 -17.15
CA ALA A 217 26.83 21.75 -18.18
C ALA A 217 26.92 20.51 -19.11
N ARG A 218 28.12 20.00 -19.39
CA ARG A 218 28.30 18.74 -20.15
C ARG A 218 27.89 17.54 -19.32
N ASP A 219 28.27 17.49 -18.05
CA ASP A 219 27.91 16.39 -17.16
C ASP A 219 26.40 16.33 -16.91
N LYS A 220 25.75 17.49 -16.79
CA LYS A 220 24.29 17.55 -16.71
C LYS A 220 23.61 16.98 -17.97
N ARG A 221 24.16 17.25 -19.16
CA ARG A 221 23.64 16.64 -20.41
C ARG A 221 23.83 15.12 -20.41
N ARG A 222 25.02 14.64 -20.02
CA ARG A 222 25.31 13.20 -19.88
C ARG A 222 24.35 12.51 -18.92
N LEU A 223 24.06 13.14 -17.77
CA LEU A 223 23.10 12.59 -16.80
C LEU A 223 21.68 12.50 -17.38
N CYS A 224 21.23 13.52 -18.12
CA CYS A 224 19.92 13.46 -18.80
C CYS A 224 19.87 12.38 -19.90
N GLU A 225 20.96 12.15 -20.62
CA GLU A 225 21.08 11.08 -21.62
C GLU A 225 21.02 9.69 -20.96
N ILE A 226 21.75 9.50 -19.85
CA ILE A 226 21.72 8.27 -19.06
C ILE A 226 20.31 8.02 -18.51
N GLU A 227 19.66 9.04 -17.95
CA GLU A 227 18.30 8.94 -17.43
C GLU A 227 17.30 8.54 -18.54
N SER A 228 17.40 9.18 -19.70
CA SER A 228 16.59 8.85 -20.88
C SER A 228 16.84 7.42 -21.36
N HIS A 229 18.09 6.96 -21.32
CA HIS A 229 18.46 5.60 -21.68
C HIS A 229 17.88 4.57 -20.70
N ILE A 230 17.95 4.84 -19.40
CA ILE A 230 17.36 3.99 -18.35
C ILE A 230 15.84 3.91 -18.53
N GLN A 231 15.17 5.05 -18.75
CA GLN A 231 13.73 5.09 -18.99
C GLN A 231 13.34 4.29 -20.26
N SER A 232 14.13 4.39 -21.32
CA SER A 232 13.95 3.60 -22.55
C SER A 232 14.08 2.10 -22.29
N ILE A 233 15.13 1.67 -21.55
CA ILE A 233 15.32 0.27 -21.15
C ILE A 233 14.13 -0.24 -20.33
N LEU A 234 13.68 0.53 -19.33
CA LEU A 234 12.54 0.16 -18.50
C LEU A 234 11.25 0.04 -19.31
N SER A 235 11.01 0.97 -20.24
CA SER A 235 9.85 0.95 -21.13
C SER A 235 9.89 -0.27 -22.05
N ARG A 236 11.07 -0.59 -22.60
CA ARG A 236 11.29 -1.80 -23.42
C ARG A 236 11.10 -3.09 -22.63
N ARG A 237 11.52 -3.14 -21.36
CA ARG A 237 11.29 -4.28 -20.45
C ARG A 237 9.81 -4.45 -20.14
N LYS A 238 9.09 -3.37 -19.83
CA LYS A 238 7.63 -3.39 -19.62
C LYS A 238 6.90 -3.86 -20.87
N LEU A 239 7.25 -3.32 -22.04
CA LEU A 239 6.68 -3.75 -23.32
C LEU A 239 6.92 -5.24 -23.58
N LYS A 240 8.14 -5.74 -23.36
CA LYS A 240 8.45 -7.18 -23.46
C LYS A 240 7.61 -8.02 -22.51
N ALA A 241 7.39 -7.58 -21.27
CA ALA A 241 6.55 -8.28 -20.31
C ALA A 241 5.07 -8.32 -20.76
N TYR A 242 4.54 -7.20 -21.27
CA TYR A 242 3.18 -7.16 -21.83
C TYR A 242 3.03 -8.04 -23.07
N VAL A 243 4.03 -8.03 -23.97
CA VAL A 243 4.04 -8.91 -25.15
C VAL A 243 4.12 -10.38 -24.74
N TYR A 244 4.89 -10.72 -23.70
CA TYR A 244 4.94 -12.07 -23.16
C TYR A 244 3.58 -12.47 -22.56
N LEU A 245 2.98 -11.62 -21.73
CA LEU A 245 1.65 -11.85 -21.17
C LEU A 245 0.60 -12.05 -22.28
N TRP A 246 0.59 -11.20 -23.30
CA TRP A 246 -0.27 -11.35 -24.47
C TRP A 246 -0.03 -12.67 -25.21
N LYS A 247 1.23 -13.03 -25.49
CA LYS A 247 1.57 -14.33 -26.11
C LYS A 247 1.09 -15.51 -25.26
N THR A 248 1.22 -15.46 -23.94
CA THR A 248 0.72 -16.52 -23.07
C THR A 248 -0.80 -16.59 -23.05
N HIS A 249 -1.49 -15.44 -23.09
CA HIS A 249 -2.95 -15.39 -23.18
C HIS A 249 -3.43 -15.96 -24.51
N VAL A 250 -2.81 -15.58 -25.63
CA VAL A 250 -3.13 -16.11 -26.95
C VAL A 250 -2.90 -17.61 -27.01
N LYS A 251 -1.79 -18.11 -26.47
CA LYS A 251 -1.52 -19.56 -26.37
C LYS A 251 -2.57 -20.28 -25.51
N LYS A 252 -2.99 -19.70 -24.38
CA LYS A 252 -4.06 -20.27 -23.53
C LYS A 252 -5.41 -20.30 -24.24
N VAL A 253 -5.78 -19.23 -24.95
CA VAL A 253 -7.02 -19.17 -25.73
C VAL A 253 -6.98 -20.15 -26.89
N LYS A 254 -5.84 -20.29 -27.57
CA LYS A 254 -5.64 -21.30 -28.62
C LYS A 254 -5.77 -22.72 -28.06
N ALA A 255 -5.13 -23.02 -26.94
CA ALA A 255 -5.26 -24.31 -26.26
C ALA A 255 -6.68 -24.58 -25.75
N GLN A 256 -7.42 -23.56 -25.32
CA GLN A 256 -8.84 -23.69 -24.95
C GLN A 256 -9.72 -23.96 -26.18
N ARG A 257 -9.44 -23.32 -27.33
CA ARG A 257 -10.13 -23.61 -28.59
C ARG A 257 -9.81 -25.02 -29.10
N GLU A 258 -8.56 -25.46 -29.00
CA GLU A 258 -8.15 -26.83 -29.35
C GLU A 258 -8.85 -27.85 -28.44
N ARG A 259 -8.93 -27.61 -27.12
CA ARG A 259 -9.71 -28.45 -26.20
C ARG A 259 -11.23 -28.41 -26.45
N ALA A 260 -11.76 -27.29 -26.92
CA ALA A 260 -13.17 -27.17 -27.31
C ALA A 260 -13.44 -27.85 -28.66
N ALA A 261 -12.44 -27.93 -29.54
CA ALA A 261 -12.50 -28.69 -30.79
C ALA A 261 -12.35 -30.20 -30.54
N GLU A 262 -11.63 -30.61 -29.48
CA GLU A 262 -11.67 -31.96 -28.91
C GLU A 262 -12.97 -32.21 -28.11
N ASN A 263 -14.10 -31.84 -28.70
CA ASN A 263 -15.41 -32.06 -28.10
C ASN A 263 -15.64 -33.58 -28.02
N PRO A 264 -15.81 -34.18 -26.81
CA PRO A 264 -16.00 -35.62 -26.67
C PRO A 264 -17.24 -36.12 -27.43
N ASP A 265 -18.19 -35.24 -27.68
CA ASP A 265 -19.39 -35.55 -28.44
C ASP A 265 -19.11 -35.68 -29.95
N ALA A 266 -18.12 -34.97 -30.51
CA ALA A 266 -17.70 -35.17 -31.90
C ALA A 266 -17.06 -36.56 -32.09
N ARG A 267 -16.20 -36.99 -31.16
CA ARG A 267 -15.63 -38.36 -31.18
C ARG A 267 -16.68 -39.44 -30.94
N LYS A 268 -17.70 -39.17 -30.12
CA LYS A 268 -18.84 -40.09 -29.95
C LYS A 268 -19.68 -40.17 -31.22
N ILE A 269 -19.89 -39.05 -31.93
CA ILE A 269 -20.60 -39.02 -33.20
C ILE A 269 -19.79 -39.78 -34.27
N GLU A 270 -18.47 -39.60 -34.33
CA GLU A 270 -17.58 -40.37 -35.21
C GLU A 270 -17.66 -41.88 -34.93
N MET A 271 -17.54 -42.29 -33.66
CA MET A 271 -17.73 -43.70 -33.27
C MET A 271 -19.14 -44.21 -33.63
N LEU A 272 -20.18 -43.38 -33.50
CA LEU A 272 -21.55 -43.76 -33.85
C LEU A 272 -21.71 -43.93 -35.36
N ILE A 273 -21.09 -43.07 -36.17
CA ILE A 273 -21.03 -43.17 -37.63
C ILE A 273 -20.28 -44.44 -38.03
N ASP A 274 -19.16 -44.74 -37.38
CA ASP A 274 -18.40 -45.97 -37.63
C ASP A 274 -19.24 -47.21 -37.30
N THR A 275 -19.97 -47.18 -36.17
CA THR A 275 -20.89 -48.27 -35.76
C THR A 275 -22.06 -48.43 -36.75
N ILE A 276 -22.61 -47.32 -37.26
CA ILE A 276 -23.66 -47.33 -38.30
C ILE A 276 -23.09 -47.88 -39.62
N SER A 277 -21.83 -47.56 -39.96
CA SER A 277 -21.19 -48.04 -41.18
C SER A 277 -20.86 -49.55 -41.10
N GLU A 278 -20.47 -50.05 -39.92
CA GLU A 278 -20.27 -51.48 -39.67
C GLU A 278 -21.59 -52.25 -39.70
N THR A 279 -22.63 -51.75 -39.04
CA THR A 279 -23.97 -52.37 -39.10
C THR A 279 -24.57 -52.34 -40.51
N GLN A 280 -24.31 -51.30 -41.30
CA GLN A 280 -24.68 -51.30 -42.73
C GLN A 280 -23.86 -52.29 -43.56
N LYS A 281 -22.57 -52.50 -43.26
CA LYS A 281 -21.76 -53.57 -43.87
C LYS A 281 -22.27 -54.95 -43.47
N GLU A 282 -22.65 -55.14 -42.21
CA GLU A 282 -23.23 -56.40 -41.70
C GLU A 282 -24.61 -56.70 -42.28
N LEU A 283 -25.45 -55.68 -42.50
CA LEU A 283 -26.73 -55.83 -43.19
C LEU A 283 -26.54 -56.14 -44.69
N LYS A 284 -25.54 -55.52 -45.33
CA LYS A 284 -25.16 -55.83 -46.72
C LYS A 284 -24.53 -57.23 -46.86
N SER A 285 -23.85 -57.74 -45.84
CA SER A 285 -23.37 -59.13 -45.82
C SER A 285 -24.48 -60.13 -45.47
N SER A 286 -25.43 -59.77 -44.60
CA SER A 286 -26.56 -60.62 -44.21
C SER A 286 -27.60 -60.76 -45.33
N GLN A 287 -27.81 -59.73 -46.16
CA GLN A 287 -28.64 -59.84 -47.37
C GLN A 287 -28.04 -60.71 -48.49
N ARG A 288 -26.76 -61.08 -48.41
CA ARG A 288 -26.13 -62.04 -49.33
C ARG A 288 -26.14 -63.48 -48.82
N ALA A 289 -26.65 -63.74 -47.62
CA ALA A 289 -26.60 -65.06 -46.96
C ALA A 289 -27.98 -65.62 -46.56
N GLU A 290 -29.07 -65.19 -47.19
CA GLU A 290 -30.39 -65.84 -47.11
C GLU A 290 -30.73 -66.55 -48.42
N SER A 291 -30.10 -67.71 -48.63
CA SER A 291 -30.71 -68.79 -49.41
C SER A 291 -30.38 -70.12 -48.72
N LYS A 292 -31.45 -70.79 -48.27
CA LYS A 292 -31.53 -72.13 -47.64
C LYS A 292 -31.31 -72.19 -46.11
N GLY A 293 -32.41 -72.46 -45.41
CA GLY A 293 -32.45 -72.87 -44.01
C GLY A 293 -32.21 -74.39 -43.81
N PRO A 294 -32.77 -75.01 -42.75
CA PRO A 294 -32.11 -75.35 -41.47
C PRO A 294 -32.27 -76.87 -41.15
N PRO A 295 -32.25 -77.45 -39.91
CA PRO A 295 -31.78 -77.10 -38.54
C PRO A 295 -30.99 -78.30 -37.87
N PRO A 296 -31.03 -78.59 -36.53
CA PRO A 296 -30.55 -77.88 -35.34
C PRO A 296 -29.63 -78.74 -34.40
N SER A 297 -28.92 -78.13 -33.44
CA SER A 297 -28.95 -78.62 -32.03
C SER A 297 -28.32 -77.65 -31.01
N ASN A 298 -29.15 -77.36 -30.01
CA ASN A 298 -28.97 -76.82 -28.66
C ASN A 298 -27.56 -76.84 -28.03
N SER A 299 -27.14 -75.77 -27.35
CA SER A 299 -27.42 -75.54 -25.91
C SER A 299 -26.55 -74.44 -25.28
N ARG A 300 -27.25 -73.45 -24.68
CA ARG A 300 -27.00 -72.64 -23.47
C ARG A 300 -25.57 -72.29 -22.99
N ASP A 301 -25.37 -70.97 -22.85
CA ASP A 301 -24.96 -70.20 -21.65
C ASP A 301 -23.75 -70.72 -20.85
N THR A 302 -22.71 -69.95 -20.47
CA THR A 302 -22.64 -68.54 -20.06
C THR A 302 -21.17 -68.17 -19.77
N GLU A 303 -20.92 -66.86 -19.64
CA GLU A 303 -19.79 -66.21 -18.94
C GLU A 303 -18.47 -65.96 -19.69
N THR A 304 -18.39 -64.72 -20.17
CA THR A 304 -17.21 -64.08 -20.77
C THR A 304 -16.30 -63.49 -19.69
N LYS A 305 -15.05 -63.96 -19.69
CA LYS A 305 -13.89 -63.24 -19.16
C LYS A 305 -13.75 -61.90 -19.90
N LYS A 306 -13.74 -60.76 -19.21
CA LYS A 306 -13.12 -59.54 -19.75
C LYS A 306 -12.27 -58.80 -18.72
N LYS A 307 -11.07 -58.50 -19.23
CA LYS A 307 -9.91 -57.84 -18.65
C LYS A 307 -10.19 -56.40 -18.23
N THR A 308 -9.48 -56.02 -17.18
CA THR A 308 -9.29 -54.69 -16.59
C THR A 308 -8.78 -53.64 -17.59
N PRO A 309 -9.10 -52.34 -17.38
CA PRO A 309 -8.19 -51.26 -17.73
C PRO A 309 -7.78 -50.44 -16.50
N SER A 310 -6.47 -50.30 -16.35
CA SER A 310 -5.77 -49.50 -15.36
C SER A 310 -6.05 -47.99 -15.47
N ARG A 311 -6.31 -47.34 -14.33
CA ARG A 311 -6.16 -45.89 -14.12
C ARG A 311 -5.57 -45.61 -12.72
N PRO A 312 -4.91 -44.46 -12.52
CA PRO A 312 -3.62 -44.37 -11.83
C PRO A 312 -3.72 -44.30 -10.31
N PHE A 313 -2.69 -44.89 -9.67
CA PHE A 313 -2.37 -44.77 -8.25
C PHE A 313 -2.38 -43.31 -7.76
N PHE A 314 -3.47 -42.90 -7.10
CA PHE A 314 -3.41 -41.85 -6.11
C PHE A 314 -3.07 -42.50 -4.77
N HIS A 315 -1.86 -42.24 -4.28
CA HIS A 315 -1.45 -42.57 -2.92
C HIS A 315 -2.37 -41.78 -1.97
N VAL A 316 -3.43 -42.43 -1.47
CA VAL A 316 -4.23 -41.90 -0.37
C VAL A 316 -3.31 -41.92 0.84
N VAL A 317 -2.68 -40.79 1.13
CA VAL A 317 -2.07 -40.57 2.44
C VAL A 317 -3.23 -40.64 3.42
N GLU A 318 -3.33 -41.76 4.13
CA GLU A 318 -4.34 -41.94 5.16
C GLU A 318 -4.28 -40.75 6.13
N SER A 319 -5.44 -40.14 6.38
CA SER A 319 -5.56 -39.00 7.28
C SER A 319 -4.92 -39.35 8.63
N PRO A 320 -4.12 -38.45 9.26
CA PRO A 320 -3.53 -38.68 10.58
C PRO A 320 -4.54 -39.05 11.69
N ALA A 321 -5.84 -38.83 11.48
CA ALA A 321 -6.90 -39.31 12.35
C ALA A 321 -7.20 -40.81 12.16
N GLN A 322 -7.13 -41.31 10.93
CA GLN A 322 -7.34 -42.73 10.59
C GLN A 322 -6.20 -43.60 11.13
N CYS A 323 -4.94 -43.15 10.98
CA CYS A 323 -3.77 -43.83 11.54
C CYS A 323 -3.85 -43.91 13.07
N ARG A 324 -4.30 -42.83 13.73
CA ARG A 324 -4.53 -42.82 15.19
C ARG A 324 -5.64 -43.76 15.62
N LEU A 325 -6.75 -43.82 14.87
CA LEU A 325 -7.84 -44.75 15.16
C LEU A 325 -7.40 -46.21 15.02
N ASN A 326 -6.63 -46.52 13.97
CA ASN A 326 -6.10 -47.87 13.75
C ASN A 326 -5.08 -48.26 14.83
N ALA A 327 -4.20 -47.33 15.25
CA ALA A 327 -3.29 -47.55 16.37
C ALA A 327 -4.04 -47.79 17.69
N GLN A 328 -5.10 -47.02 17.97
CA GLN A 328 -5.94 -47.22 19.16
C GLN A 328 -6.66 -48.59 19.14
N LYS A 329 -7.18 -49.01 17.98
CA LYS A 329 -7.78 -50.34 17.83
C LYS A 329 -6.79 -51.45 18.11
N GLU A 330 -5.55 -51.32 17.63
CA GLU A 330 -4.51 -52.31 17.86
C GLU A 330 -4.06 -52.35 19.33
N ILE A 331 -3.99 -51.21 19.99
CA ILE A 331 -3.73 -51.15 21.44
C ILE A 331 -4.85 -51.84 22.23
N ILE A 332 -6.12 -51.58 21.90
CA ILE A 332 -7.27 -52.23 22.56
C ILE A 332 -7.23 -53.74 22.32
N ARG A 333 -6.88 -54.20 21.11
CA ARG A 333 -6.73 -55.63 20.80
C ARG A 333 -5.65 -56.27 21.67
N LYS A 334 -4.50 -55.63 21.82
CA LYS A 334 -3.41 -56.10 22.69
C LYS A 334 -3.81 -56.12 24.17
N GLN A 335 -4.54 -55.10 24.63
CA GLN A 335 -5.04 -55.06 26.02
C GLN A 335 -6.07 -56.17 26.29
N ARG A 336 -6.98 -56.44 25.34
CA ARG A 336 -7.93 -57.56 25.46
C ARG A 336 -7.24 -58.92 25.48
N MET A 337 -6.18 -59.10 24.69
CA MET A 337 -5.37 -60.31 24.69
C MET A 337 -4.69 -60.52 26.05
N LYS A 338 -4.06 -59.47 26.61
CA LYS A 338 -3.47 -59.53 27.96
C LYS A 338 -4.49 -59.82 29.05
N LEU A 339 -5.70 -59.26 28.97
CA LEU A 339 -6.78 -59.57 29.91
C LEU A 339 -7.24 -61.02 29.79
N ALA A 340 -7.32 -61.57 28.58
CA ALA A 340 -7.65 -62.97 28.37
C ALA A 340 -6.56 -63.91 28.93
N GLU A 341 -5.29 -63.57 28.76
CA GLU A 341 -4.17 -64.29 29.37
C GLU A 341 -4.22 -64.22 30.90
N GLN A 342 -4.48 -63.05 31.47
CA GLN A 342 -4.67 -62.90 32.92
C GLN A 342 -5.86 -63.72 33.44
N SER A 343 -7.00 -63.72 32.75
CA SER A 343 -8.14 -64.56 33.10
C SER A 343 -7.80 -66.04 33.05
N LYS A 344 -7.03 -66.49 32.06
CA LYS A 344 -6.57 -67.88 31.97
C LYS A 344 -5.65 -68.26 33.14
N ILE A 345 -4.73 -67.39 33.52
CA ILE A 345 -3.86 -67.60 34.69
C ILE A 345 -4.69 -67.66 35.98
N ILE A 346 -5.73 -66.82 36.11
CA ILE A 346 -6.63 -66.86 37.27
C ILE A 346 -7.39 -68.19 37.32
N GLU A 347 -7.88 -68.70 36.18
CA GLU A 347 -8.53 -70.01 36.10
C GLU A 347 -7.56 -71.14 36.47
N GLU A 348 -6.33 -71.11 35.96
CA GLU A 348 -5.29 -72.09 36.33
C GLU A 348 -4.94 -72.04 37.82
N LEU A 349 -4.82 -70.85 38.41
CA LEU A 349 -4.58 -70.68 39.85
C LEU A 349 -5.77 -71.19 40.69
N LYS A 350 -7.00 -70.93 40.25
CA LYS A 350 -8.21 -71.47 40.91
C LYS A 350 -8.26 -72.99 40.82
N LEU A 351 -7.90 -73.57 39.67
CA LEU A 351 -7.84 -75.03 39.51
C LEU A 351 -6.76 -75.64 40.40
N LYS A 352 -5.59 -75.01 40.51
CA LYS A 352 -4.54 -75.44 41.46
C LYS A 352 -5.02 -75.37 42.91
N GLN A 353 -5.69 -74.28 43.28
CA GLN A 353 -6.24 -74.14 44.64
C GLN A 353 -7.28 -75.22 44.94
N VAL A 354 -8.20 -75.50 44.02
CA VAL A 354 -9.18 -76.59 44.16
C VAL A 354 -8.48 -77.95 44.25
N GLN A 355 -7.43 -78.18 43.45
CA GLN A 355 -6.66 -79.42 43.51
C GLN A 355 -5.95 -79.58 44.87
N GLU A 356 -5.37 -78.50 45.40
CA GLU A 356 -4.74 -78.48 46.73
C GLU A 356 -5.75 -78.65 47.88
N GLU A 357 -6.98 -78.16 47.71
CA GLU A 357 -8.09 -78.40 48.66
C GLU A 357 -8.60 -79.85 48.58
N ILE A 358 -8.62 -80.46 47.39
CA ILE A 358 -8.93 -81.88 47.22
C ILE A 358 -7.83 -82.75 47.85
N THR A 359 -6.55 -82.42 47.68
CA THR A 359 -5.46 -83.18 48.33
C THR A 359 -5.47 -82.97 49.84
N ARG A 360 -5.71 -81.76 50.34
CA ARG A 360 -5.84 -81.49 51.78
C ARG A 360 -7.03 -82.23 52.40
N SER A 361 -8.22 -82.19 51.79
CA SER A 361 -9.38 -82.95 52.27
C SER A 361 -9.17 -84.47 52.17
N GLY A 362 -8.44 -84.95 51.17
CA GLY A 362 -7.98 -86.34 51.09
C GLY A 362 -7.02 -86.71 52.24
N GLU A 363 -6.04 -85.86 52.54
CA GLU A 363 -5.10 -86.07 53.65
C GLU A 363 -5.81 -85.97 55.01
N GLU A 364 -6.75 -85.03 55.19
CA GLU A 364 -7.57 -84.87 56.40
C GLU A 364 -8.50 -86.07 56.61
N THR A 365 -9.10 -86.64 55.56
CA THR A 365 -9.91 -87.87 55.70
C THR A 365 -9.06 -89.10 55.99
N VAL A 366 -7.86 -89.21 55.42
CA VAL A 366 -6.90 -90.28 55.75
C VAL A 366 -6.32 -90.12 57.16
N ASN A 367 -6.07 -88.89 57.60
CA ASN A 367 -5.62 -88.59 58.96
C ASN A 367 -6.75 -88.80 59.98
N ALA A 368 -7.99 -88.45 59.67
CA ALA A 368 -9.16 -88.80 60.49
C ALA A 368 -9.40 -90.33 60.54
N ALA A 369 -9.15 -91.05 59.44
CA ALA A 369 -9.16 -92.51 59.43
C ALA A 369 -8.00 -93.12 60.24
N ARG A 370 -6.81 -92.50 60.27
CA ARG A 370 -5.68 -92.92 61.12
C ARG A 370 -5.90 -92.58 62.60
N GLU A 371 -6.50 -91.44 62.91
CA GLU A 371 -6.87 -91.03 64.28
C GLU A 371 -7.98 -91.93 64.85
N THR A 372 -9.00 -92.26 64.06
CA THR A 372 -10.02 -93.25 64.45
C THR A 372 -9.45 -94.67 64.59
N LEU A 373 -8.45 -95.05 63.79
CA LEU A 373 -7.75 -96.34 63.90
C LEU A 373 -6.79 -96.42 65.10
N THR A 374 -6.14 -95.30 65.48
CA THR A 374 -5.24 -95.23 66.65
C THR A 374 -5.99 -95.11 67.98
N HIS A 375 -7.23 -94.62 67.98
CA HIS A 375 -8.11 -94.58 69.16
C HIS A 375 -8.99 -95.82 69.38
N CYS A 376 -8.86 -96.87 68.56
CA CYS A 376 -9.62 -98.11 68.72
C CYS A 376 -8.89 -99.14 69.60
N GLY A 377 -9.39 -99.28 70.85
CA GLY A 377 -8.94 -100.30 71.81
C GLY A 377 -9.18 -101.75 71.36
N GLN A 378 -8.45 -102.70 71.95
CA GLN A 378 -8.46 -104.12 71.57
C GLN A 378 -9.86 -104.79 71.56
N GLN A 379 -10.85 -104.23 72.26
CA GLN A 379 -12.24 -104.70 72.22
C GLN A 379 -12.97 -104.34 70.91
N THR A 380 -12.75 -103.16 70.33
CA THR A 380 -13.39 -102.72 69.08
C THR A 380 -12.79 -103.43 67.86
N ARG A 381 -11.54 -103.91 67.96
CA ARG A 381 -10.90 -104.77 66.95
C ARG A 381 -11.57 -106.15 66.85
N ARG A 382 -12.15 -106.66 67.95
CA ARG A 382 -12.93 -107.91 67.97
C ARG A 382 -14.37 -107.69 67.49
N THR A 383 -14.99 -106.56 67.82
CA THR A 383 -16.35 -106.19 67.34
C THR A 383 -16.35 -105.84 65.84
N LEU A 384 -15.26 -105.26 65.31
CA LEU A 384 -15.10 -105.02 63.88
C LEU A 384 -14.84 -106.33 63.10
N ILE A 385 -14.15 -107.31 63.68
CA ILE A 385 -14.05 -108.68 63.12
C ILE A 385 -15.41 -109.41 63.16
N GLN A 386 -16.27 -109.12 64.13
CA GLN A 386 -17.61 -109.71 64.26
C GLN A 386 -18.66 -109.03 63.37
N LEU A 387 -18.56 -107.72 63.14
CA LEU A 387 -19.37 -106.98 62.18
C LEU A 387 -18.96 -107.26 60.73
N MET A 388 -17.67 -107.52 60.46
CA MET A 388 -17.22 -108.04 59.16
C MET A 388 -17.68 -109.49 58.90
N ARG A 389 -18.04 -110.26 59.94
CA ARG A 389 -18.71 -111.58 59.84
C ARG A 389 -20.23 -111.48 59.64
N GLN A 390 -20.89 -110.44 60.18
CA GLN A 390 -22.34 -110.20 59.98
C GLN A 390 -22.67 -109.44 58.68
N ALA A 391 -21.70 -108.71 58.11
CA ALA A 391 -21.84 -107.96 56.85
C ALA A 391 -21.42 -108.75 55.59
N GLY A 392 -21.34 -110.09 55.67
CA GLY A 392 -21.39 -110.95 54.48
C GLY A 392 -20.07 -111.21 53.73
N TYR A 393 -18.92 -111.22 54.41
CA TYR A 393 -17.66 -111.73 53.82
C TYR A 393 -17.25 -113.07 54.44
N ARG A 394 -17.56 -114.19 53.76
CA ARG A 394 -16.61 -115.28 53.38
C ARG A 394 -17.34 -116.53 52.86
N ASP A 395 -16.92 -116.89 51.65
CA ASP A 395 -16.50 -118.21 51.17
C ASP A 395 -17.24 -119.51 51.52
N LYS A 396 -17.44 -120.29 50.45
CA LYS A 396 -18.19 -121.53 50.34
C LYS A 396 -17.30 -122.73 50.72
N SER A 397 -17.67 -123.51 51.73
CA SER A 397 -17.49 -124.96 51.78
C SER A 397 -18.01 -125.56 53.10
N LEU A 398 -18.58 -126.76 53.00
CA LEU A 398 -19.02 -127.72 54.04
C LEU A 398 -20.54 -127.83 54.30
N MET A 399 -21.03 -129.02 53.98
CA MET A 399 -22.41 -129.54 53.91
C MET A 399 -22.88 -130.13 55.25
N ALA A 400 -24.19 -130.25 55.47
CA ALA A 400 -24.92 -131.55 55.53
C ALA A 400 -26.36 -131.43 56.11
N PRO A 401 -27.35 -132.21 55.62
CA PRO A 401 -28.77 -132.15 56.02
C PRO A 401 -29.21 -133.28 56.99
N VAL A 402 -30.27 -133.06 57.78
CA VAL A 402 -30.87 -134.06 58.70
C VAL A 402 -32.33 -134.33 58.32
N ARG A 403 -32.74 -135.60 58.31
CA ARG A 403 -34.05 -136.09 57.85
C ARG A 403 -34.65 -137.11 58.84
N VAL A 404 -35.98 -137.28 58.73
CA VAL A 404 -36.89 -138.40 59.17
C VAL A 404 -37.19 -138.51 60.69
N PRO A 405 -38.22 -139.27 61.19
CA PRO A 405 -39.47 -139.86 60.62
C PRO A 405 -40.77 -139.70 61.46
N SER A 406 -41.95 -140.03 60.86
CA SER A 406 -43.29 -140.22 61.48
C SER A 406 -43.44 -141.64 62.08
N PRO A 407 -44.12 -141.86 63.25
CA PRO A 407 -45.51 -142.45 63.38
C PRO A 407 -46.18 -142.14 64.77
N PRO A 408 -47.25 -142.79 65.35
CA PRO A 408 -48.34 -143.73 64.93
C PRO A 408 -49.81 -143.41 65.44
N LYS A 409 -50.81 -144.20 64.98
CA LYS A 409 -52.30 -143.99 65.01
C LYS A 409 -53.11 -144.42 66.27
N PHE A 410 -52.87 -143.85 67.45
CA PHE A 410 -53.82 -143.93 68.60
C PHE A 410 -54.12 -142.55 69.24
N LEU A 411 -53.27 -141.55 68.99
CA LEU A 411 -53.44 -140.16 69.44
C LEU A 411 -54.63 -139.42 68.79
N ALA A 412 -55.11 -139.88 67.63
CA ALA A 412 -56.19 -139.25 66.87
C ALA A 412 -57.55 -139.20 67.63
N ARG A 413 -57.79 -140.11 68.58
CA ARG A 413 -59.05 -140.12 69.37
C ARG A 413 -59.00 -139.22 70.61
N MET A 414 -57.81 -138.81 71.03
CA MET A 414 -57.57 -137.86 72.12
C MET A 414 -57.51 -136.41 71.59
N GLU A 415 -57.00 -136.24 70.36
CA GLU A 415 -56.95 -134.97 69.63
C GLU A 415 -58.34 -134.43 69.27
N ALA A 416 -59.27 -135.32 68.87
CA ALA A 416 -60.66 -134.95 68.55
C ALA A 416 -61.44 -134.34 69.76
N ARG A 417 -61.08 -134.70 71.00
CA ARG A 417 -61.68 -134.10 72.22
C ARG A 417 -61.02 -132.77 72.63
N ALA A 418 -59.80 -132.51 72.19
CA ALA A 418 -59.09 -131.25 72.44
C ALA A 418 -59.44 -130.17 71.41
N GLU A 419 -59.71 -130.54 70.15
CA GLU A 419 -60.11 -129.62 69.08
C GLU A 419 -61.48 -128.96 69.34
N ALA A 420 -62.44 -129.68 69.92
CA ALA A 420 -63.75 -129.14 70.27
C ALA A 420 -63.69 -127.99 71.31
N ARG A 421 -62.69 -128.00 72.21
CA ARG A 421 -62.42 -126.88 73.13
C ARG A 421 -61.65 -125.73 72.47
N ARG A 422 -60.74 -126.01 71.52
CA ARG A 422 -59.99 -124.98 70.76
C ARG A 422 -60.87 -124.18 69.81
N ASN A 423 -61.87 -124.80 69.18
CA ASN A 423 -62.76 -124.13 68.23
C ASN A 423 -63.71 -123.12 68.91
N ARG A 424 -64.11 -123.35 70.18
CA ARG A 424 -64.90 -122.37 70.95
C ARG A 424 -64.11 -121.12 71.37
N ILE A 425 -62.79 -121.23 71.51
CA ILE A 425 -61.90 -120.12 71.88
C ILE A 425 -61.53 -119.31 70.62
N LYS A 426 -61.23 -119.98 69.49
CA LYS A 426 -60.90 -119.32 68.21
C LYS A 426 -61.99 -118.37 67.70
N LEU A 427 -63.25 -118.81 67.72
CA LEU A 427 -64.38 -117.97 67.27
C LEU A 427 -64.49 -116.65 68.04
N ARG A 428 -64.10 -116.62 69.32
CA ARG A 428 -64.20 -115.42 70.18
C ARG A 428 -63.00 -114.47 70.00
N GLU A 429 -61.84 -114.99 69.59
CA GLU A 429 -60.65 -114.18 69.27
C GLU A 429 -60.73 -113.56 67.87
N GLU A 430 -61.29 -114.28 66.90
CA GLU A 430 -61.49 -113.80 65.52
C GLU A 430 -62.47 -112.61 65.44
N GLU A 431 -63.52 -112.59 66.28
CA GLU A 431 -64.45 -111.46 66.37
C GLU A 431 -63.82 -110.19 66.99
N ARG A 432 -62.90 -110.34 67.95
CA ARG A 432 -62.16 -109.21 68.54
C ARG A 432 -61.08 -108.66 67.59
N GLN A 433 -60.41 -109.53 66.84
CA GLN A 433 -59.41 -109.10 65.86
C GLN A 433 -60.02 -108.38 64.65
N LYS A 434 -61.19 -108.81 64.15
CA LYS A 434 -61.87 -108.11 63.05
C LYS A 434 -62.25 -106.67 63.40
N LYS A 435 -62.70 -106.39 64.63
CA LYS A 435 -63.07 -105.03 65.06
C LYS A 435 -61.85 -104.09 65.14
N LEU A 436 -60.71 -104.58 65.61
CA LEU A 436 -59.47 -103.80 65.68
C LEU A 436 -58.83 -103.57 64.30
N GLU A 437 -58.95 -104.53 63.37
CA GLU A 437 -58.51 -104.32 61.98
C GLU A 437 -59.38 -103.31 61.23
N ASP A 438 -60.70 -103.33 61.43
CA ASP A 438 -61.60 -102.39 60.76
C ASP A 438 -61.44 -100.94 61.28
N GLU A 439 -61.12 -100.75 62.56
CA GLU A 439 -60.76 -99.43 63.10
C GLU A 439 -59.42 -98.91 62.53
N ARG A 440 -58.40 -99.78 62.45
CA ARG A 440 -57.11 -99.43 61.83
C ARG A 440 -57.23 -99.10 60.35
N ARG A 441 -58.05 -99.85 59.61
CA ARG A 441 -58.32 -99.57 58.18
C ARG A 441 -59.04 -98.24 57.97
N LYS A 442 -59.95 -97.85 58.88
CA LYS A 442 -60.62 -96.54 58.83
C LYS A 442 -59.68 -95.39 59.16
N GLU A 443 -58.80 -95.53 60.14
CA GLU A 443 -57.80 -94.50 60.48
C GLU A 443 -56.73 -94.36 59.38
N GLU A 444 -56.25 -95.46 58.80
CA GLU A 444 -55.34 -95.41 57.65
C GLU A 444 -56.00 -94.86 56.38
N ALA A 445 -57.29 -95.14 56.17
CA ALA A 445 -58.06 -94.55 55.07
C ALA A 445 -58.27 -93.04 55.28
N ALA A 446 -58.54 -92.60 56.52
CA ALA A 446 -58.66 -91.18 56.86
C ALA A 446 -57.32 -90.44 56.70
N ARG A 447 -56.21 -91.01 57.17
CA ARG A 447 -54.87 -90.42 56.96
C ARG A 447 -54.49 -90.37 55.49
N ARG A 448 -54.80 -91.41 54.70
CA ARG A 448 -54.56 -91.40 53.25
C ARG A 448 -55.43 -90.37 52.53
N ALA A 449 -56.67 -90.16 52.96
CA ALA A 449 -57.53 -89.11 52.42
C ALA A 449 -57.01 -87.71 52.78
N GLU A 450 -56.61 -87.46 54.03
CA GLU A 450 -56.02 -86.19 54.46
C GLU A 450 -54.68 -85.89 53.77
N GLU A 451 -53.82 -86.89 53.57
CA GLU A 451 -52.58 -86.73 52.82
C GLU A 451 -52.84 -86.47 51.33
N GLN A 452 -53.87 -87.07 50.74
CA GLN A 452 -54.27 -86.80 49.36
C GLN A 452 -54.83 -85.38 49.21
N GLU A 453 -55.64 -84.91 50.16
CA GLU A 453 -56.15 -83.53 50.18
C GLU A 453 -55.03 -82.51 50.43
N ARG A 454 -54.09 -82.78 51.33
CA ARG A 454 -52.89 -81.93 51.51
C ARG A 454 -52.03 -81.89 50.26
N LYS A 455 -51.86 -83.01 49.56
CA LYS A 455 -51.13 -83.07 48.29
C LYS A 455 -51.87 -82.32 47.18
N ARG A 456 -53.21 -82.38 47.13
CA ARG A 456 -54.04 -81.61 46.20
C ARG A 456 -53.92 -80.11 46.46
N LEU A 457 -54.09 -79.66 47.70
CA LEU A 457 -53.94 -78.26 48.09
C LEU A 457 -52.52 -77.74 47.84
N GLN A 458 -51.48 -78.54 48.09
CA GLN A 458 -50.11 -78.15 47.75
C GLN A 458 -49.90 -78.04 46.23
N GLN A 459 -50.50 -78.93 45.43
CA GLN A 459 -50.45 -78.83 43.97
C GLN A 459 -51.23 -77.63 43.44
N GLU A 460 -52.37 -77.30 44.03
CA GLU A 460 -53.15 -76.10 43.69
C GLU A 460 -52.42 -74.82 44.09
N ALA A 461 -51.86 -74.75 45.30
CA ALA A 461 -51.02 -73.65 45.74
C ALA A 461 -49.77 -73.47 44.85
N LEU A 462 -49.16 -74.58 44.40
CA LEU A 462 -48.05 -74.53 43.43
C LEU A 462 -48.50 -74.05 42.05
N ARG A 463 -49.69 -74.43 41.58
CA ARG A 463 -50.27 -73.95 40.31
C ARG A 463 -50.67 -72.48 40.38
N GLU A 464 -51.24 -72.03 41.48
CA GLU A 464 -51.56 -70.61 41.71
C GLU A 464 -50.29 -69.78 41.87
N ALA A 465 -49.29 -70.26 42.63
CA ALA A 465 -48.01 -69.58 42.72
C ALA A 465 -47.29 -69.49 41.37
N ARG A 466 -47.42 -70.50 40.49
CA ARG A 466 -46.92 -70.43 39.11
C ARG A 466 -47.67 -69.40 38.28
N ARG A 467 -49.01 -69.40 38.30
CA ARG A 467 -49.84 -68.39 37.62
C ARG A 467 -49.47 -66.96 38.07
N MET A 468 -49.36 -66.73 39.37
CA MET A 468 -48.96 -65.42 39.92
C MET A 468 -47.52 -65.01 39.53
N ARG A 469 -46.60 -65.96 39.36
CA ARG A 469 -45.24 -65.68 38.87
C ARG A 469 -45.24 -65.33 37.39
N GLU A 470 -45.96 -66.10 36.58
CA GLU A 470 -46.11 -65.88 35.14
C GLU A 470 -46.77 -64.52 34.87
N GLU A 471 -47.82 -64.16 35.61
CA GLU A 471 -48.46 -62.84 35.51
C GLU A 471 -47.50 -61.70 35.87
N ARG A 472 -46.72 -61.83 36.94
CA ARG A 472 -45.69 -60.84 37.33
C ARG A 472 -44.57 -60.75 36.29
N GLU A 473 -44.15 -61.86 35.70
CA GLU A 473 -43.15 -61.89 34.63
C GLU A 473 -43.68 -61.23 33.36
N GLN A 474 -44.94 -61.49 32.99
CA GLN A 474 -45.59 -60.81 31.88
C GLN A 474 -45.73 -59.31 32.14
N GLN A 475 -46.10 -58.89 33.36
CA GLN A 475 -46.14 -57.47 33.73
C GLN A 475 -44.76 -56.81 33.62
N ARG A 476 -43.71 -57.44 34.17
CA ARG A 476 -42.32 -56.97 34.03
C ARG A 476 -41.88 -56.90 32.57
N ALA A 477 -42.22 -57.89 31.76
CA ALA A 477 -41.91 -57.89 30.34
C ALA A 477 -42.59 -56.72 29.60
N ARG A 478 -43.88 -56.48 29.87
CA ARG A 478 -44.63 -55.33 29.32
C ARG A 478 -44.04 -53.99 29.76
N GLU A 479 -43.62 -53.87 31.01
CA GLU A 479 -42.94 -52.68 31.53
C GLU A 479 -41.59 -52.45 30.84
N VAL A 480 -40.76 -53.48 30.72
CA VAL A 480 -39.48 -53.41 30.01
C VAL A 480 -39.68 -53.03 28.54
N GLU A 481 -40.67 -53.58 27.86
CA GLU A 481 -41.01 -53.19 26.49
C GLU A 481 -41.49 -51.74 26.40
N ARG A 482 -42.30 -51.27 27.37
CA ARG A 482 -42.72 -49.87 27.45
C ARG A 482 -41.52 -48.96 27.64
N TYR A 483 -40.59 -49.29 28.54
CA TYR A 483 -39.35 -48.53 28.72
C TYR A 483 -38.47 -48.55 27.48
N LYS A 484 -38.33 -49.68 26.79
CA LYS A 484 -37.61 -49.76 25.51
C LYS A 484 -38.23 -48.84 24.46
N LYS A 485 -39.56 -48.80 24.33
CA LYS A 485 -40.26 -47.90 23.40
C LYS A 485 -40.06 -46.42 23.75
N LEU A 486 -40.19 -46.07 25.04
CA LEU A 486 -39.97 -44.71 25.52
C LEU A 486 -38.51 -44.26 25.35
N ASN A 487 -37.55 -45.14 25.63
CA ASN A 487 -36.13 -44.86 25.41
C ASN A 487 -35.80 -44.71 23.92
N ALA A 488 -36.36 -45.54 23.04
CA ALA A 488 -36.20 -45.38 21.60
C ALA A 488 -36.78 -44.04 21.11
N MET A 489 -37.94 -43.63 21.66
CA MET A 489 -38.52 -42.32 21.36
C MET A 489 -37.64 -41.16 21.88
N ALA A 490 -37.10 -41.29 23.09
CA ALA A 490 -36.18 -40.30 23.66
C ALA A 490 -34.87 -40.21 22.85
N GLU A 491 -34.30 -41.34 22.43
CA GLU A 491 -33.10 -41.38 21.58
C GLU A 491 -33.35 -40.75 20.22
N THR A 492 -34.48 -41.06 19.57
CA THR A 492 -34.80 -40.44 18.27
C THR A 492 -35.02 -38.95 18.39
N PHE A 493 -35.67 -38.47 19.46
CA PHE A 493 -35.78 -37.05 19.78
C PHE A 493 -34.41 -36.42 20.01
N TYR A 494 -33.57 -37.04 20.82
CA TYR A 494 -32.23 -36.56 21.14
C TYR A 494 -31.33 -36.49 19.89
N ARG A 495 -31.37 -37.51 19.01
CA ARG A 495 -30.66 -37.51 17.72
C ARG A 495 -31.14 -36.36 16.82
N LYS A 496 -32.45 -36.13 16.73
CA LYS A 496 -33.02 -35.01 15.96
C LYS A 496 -32.60 -33.65 16.54
N TYR A 497 -32.64 -33.50 17.86
CA TYR A 497 -32.21 -32.28 18.56
C TYR A 497 -30.71 -32.01 18.35
N LEU A 498 -29.87 -33.03 18.55
CA LEU A 498 -28.43 -32.93 18.31
C LEU A 498 -28.14 -32.55 16.86
N LEU A 499 -28.79 -33.20 15.88
CA LEU A 499 -28.60 -32.87 14.47
C LEU A 499 -28.94 -31.40 14.19
N ARG A 500 -30.09 -30.92 14.69
CA ARG A 500 -30.46 -29.49 14.56
C ARG A 500 -29.43 -28.58 15.21
N ARG A 501 -28.98 -28.89 16.43
CA ARG A 501 -27.96 -28.10 17.14
C ARG A 501 -26.61 -28.09 16.41
N CYS A 502 -26.17 -29.23 15.88
CA CYS A 502 -24.96 -29.33 15.08
C CYS A 502 -25.07 -28.53 13.78
N ILE A 503 -26.19 -28.62 13.07
CA ILE A 503 -26.43 -27.82 11.86
C ILE A 503 -26.40 -26.32 12.19
N ILE A 504 -27.10 -25.89 13.25
CA ILE A 504 -27.09 -24.49 13.70
C ILE A 504 -25.65 -24.04 14.02
N ALA A 505 -24.91 -24.81 14.81
CA ALA A 505 -23.53 -24.48 15.17
C ALA A 505 -22.59 -24.43 13.95
N LEU A 506 -22.79 -25.30 12.96
CA LEU A 506 -22.03 -25.29 11.71
C LEU A 506 -22.35 -24.06 10.85
N VAL A 507 -23.63 -23.68 10.76
CA VAL A 507 -24.07 -22.47 10.05
C VAL A 507 -23.53 -21.22 10.72
N GLU A 508 -23.62 -21.13 12.06
CA GLU A 508 -23.04 -20.02 12.83
C GLU A 508 -21.52 -19.94 12.64
N LYS A 509 -20.81 -21.06 12.69
CA LYS A 509 -19.37 -21.11 12.44
C LYS A 509 -19.04 -20.63 11.03
N LYS A 510 -19.72 -21.15 10.00
CA LYS A 510 -19.55 -20.72 8.60
C LYS A 510 -19.80 -19.22 8.46
N ASN A 511 -20.87 -18.70 9.05
CA ASN A 511 -21.22 -17.28 8.99
C ASN A 511 -20.16 -16.41 9.69
N ASN A 512 -19.65 -16.86 10.84
CA ASN A 512 -18.58 -16.17 11.57
C ASN A 512 -17.26 -16.18 10.79
N ASP A 513 -16.90 -17.31 10.17
CA ASP A 513 -15.70 -17.43 9.36
C ASP A 513 -15.81 -16.58 8.08
N MET A 514 -16.99 -16.52 7.46
CA MET A 514 -17.28 -15.61 6.35
C MET A 514 -17.14 -14.15 6.77
N LYS A 515 -17.74 -13.73 7.90
CA LYS A 515 -17.60 -12.35 8.42
C LYS A 515 -16.14 -11.99 8.69
N LYS A 516 -15.37 -12.88 9.32
CA LYS A 516 -13.94 -12.68 9.56
C LYS A 516 -13.16 -12.52 8.25
N ALA A 517 -13.48 -13.32 7.23
CA ALA A 517 -12.86 -13.20 5.91
C ALA A 517 -13.21 -11.87 5.22
N GLU A 518 -14.47 -11.44 5.28
CA GLU A 518 -14.92 -10.14 4.77
C GLU A 518 -14.23 -8.98 5.49
N ASP A 519 -14.16 -9.02 6.81
CA ASP A 519 -13.52 -7.97 7.61
C ASP A 519 -12.02 -7.90 7.34
N TYR A 520 -11.36 -9.06 7.22
CA TYR A 520 -9.96 -9.14 6.81
C TYR A 520 -9.76 -8.55 5.41
N TYR A 521 -10.63 -8.90 4.45
CA TYR A 521 -10.58 -8.36 3.10
C TYR A 521 -10.78 -6.84 3.08
N LYS A 522 -11.81 -6.33 3.76
CA LYS A 522 -12.08 -4.89 3.89
C LYS A 522 -10.90 -4.16 4.51
N ARG A 523 -10.32 -4.70 5.58
CA ARG A 523 -9.14 -4.13 6.25
C ARG A 523 -7.92 -4.08 5.33
N CYS A 524 -7.64 -5.18 4.63
CA CYS A 524 -6.51 -5.25 3.68
C CYS A 524 -6.71 -4.28 2.51
N LEU A 525 -7.93 -4.19 1.97
CA LEU A 525 -8.25 -3.26 0.91
C LEU A 525 -8.09 -1.81 1.37
N LEU A 526 -8.65 -1.49 2.54
CA LEU A 526 -8.53 -0.15 3.14
C LEU A 526 -7.06 0.23 3.36
N GLN A 527 -6.25 -0.69 3.91
CA GLN A 527 -4.83 -0.45 4.10
C GLN A 527 -4.10 -0.21 2.78
N LYS A 528 -4.38 -0.99 1.73
CA LYS A 528 -3.79 -0.80 0.40
C LYS A 528 -4.17 0.55 -0.20
N VAL A 529 -5.46 0.88 -0.19
CA VAL A 529 -5.97 2.15 -0.74
C VAL A 529 -5.40 3.33 0.04
N PHE A 530 -5.39 3.25 1.37
CA PHE A 530 -4.86 4.30 2.22
C PHE A 530 -3.35 4.49 2.02
N MET A 531 -2.58 3.42 1.88
CA MET A 531 -1.14 3.51 1.58
C MET A 531 -0.88 4.13 0.21
N MET A 532 -1.63 3.72 -0.82
CA MET A 532 -1.53 4.32 -2.15
C MET A 532 -1.89 5.81 -2.12
N TRP A 533 -2.98 6.17 -1.44
CA TRP A 533 -3.40 7.56 -1.27
C TRP A 533 -2.36 8.38 -0.50
N LYS A 534 -1.80 7.84 0.58
CA LYS A 534 -0.75 8.48 1.38
C LYS A 534 0.48 8.76 0.52
N VAL A 535 1.00 7.75 -0.18
CA VAL A 535 2.19 7.89 -1.05
C VAL A 535 1.94 8.93 -2.14
N GLU A 536 0.78 8.88 -2.80
CA GLU A 536 0.48 9.83 -3.87
C GLU A 536 0.29 11.26 -3.33
N THR A 537 -0.32 11.41 -2.16
CA THR A 537 -0.49 12.70 -1.50
C THR A 537 0.86 13.28 -1.07
N GLU A 538 1.74 12.47 -0.48
CA GLU A 538 3.10 12.86 -0.11
C GLU A 538 3.91 13.28 -1.35
N ARG A 539 3.80 12.52 -2.46
CA ARG A 539 4.43 12.85 -3.73
C ARG A 539 3.95 14.19 -4.27
N LEU A 540 2.63 14.40 -4.32
CA LEU A 540 2.03 15.66 -4.80
C LEU A 540 2.41 16.84 -3.91
N ASN A 541 2.43 16.65 -2.58
CA ASN A 541 2.86 17.68 -1.65
C ASN A 541 4.33 18.04 -1.85
N LYS A 542 5.21 17.05 -2.04
CA LYS A 542 6.62 17.27 -2.33
C LYS A 542 6.81 18.12 -3.60
N ILE A 543 6.11 17.78 -4.68
CA ILE A 543 6.16 18.54 -5.93
C ILE A 543 5.66 19.98 -5.73
N LYS A 544 4.55 20.17 -5.00
CA LYS A 544 4.04 21.51 -4.69
C LYS A 544 5.04 22.32 -3.86
N SER A 545 5.68 21.71 -2.87
CA SER A 545 6.70 22.34 -2.03
C SER A 545 7.95 22.71 -2.84
N GLU A 546 8.43 21.83 -3.71
CA GLU A 546 9.56 22.11 -4.61
C GLU A 546 9.22 23.24 -5.60
N LEU A 547 8.02 23.23 -6.17
CA LEU A 547 7.54 24.28 -7.06
C LEU A 547 7.47 25.62 -6.32
N ALA A 548 6.86 25.66 -5.14
CA ALA A 548 6.77 26.86 -4.31
C ALA A 548 8.16 27.41 -3.96
N THR A 549 9.11 26.54 -3.60
CA THR A 549 10.49 26.91 -3.31
C THR A 549 11.18 27.50 -4.54
N SER A 550 11.02 26.87 -5.71
CA SER A 550 11.54 27.39 -6.98
C SER A 550 10.95 28.76 -7.33
N TRP A 551 9.64 28.97 -7.18
CA TRP A 551 9.01 30.27 -7.41
C TRP A 551 9.52 31.33 -6.44
N TYR A 552 9.62 30.99 -5.16
CA TYR A 552 10.17 31.88 -4.14
C TYR A 552 11.61 32.30 -4.50
N ASN A 553 12.48 31.35 -4.83
CA ASN A 553 13.86 31.61 -5.22
C ASN A 553 13.96 32.49 -6.48
N LYS A 554 13.13 32.22 -7.50
CA LYS A 554 13.07 33.06 -8.71
C LYS A 554 12.64 34.49 -8.39
N ASN A 555 11.63 34.66 -7.53
CA ASN A 555 11.16 35.98 -7.12
C ASN A 555 12.22 36.73 -6.31
N LEU A 556 12.90 36.03 -5.40
CA LEU A 556 13.99 36.58 -4.60
C LEU A 556 15.15 37.04 -5.49
N LEU A 557 15.58 36.21 -6.44
CA LEU A 557 16.61 36.56 -7.42
C LEU A 557 16.20 37.77 -8.27
N ARG A 558 14.94 37.81 -8.72
CA ARG A 558 14.41 38.94 -9.49
C ARG A 558 14.43 40.24 -8.68
N TYR A 559 14.08 40.17 -7.40
CA TYR A 559 14.11 41.33 -6.49
C TYR A 559 15.56 41.78 -6.25
N ALA A 560 16.45 40.86 -5.91
CA ALA A 560 17.86 41.15 -5.69
C ALA A 560 18.52 41.76 -6.93
N LEU A 561 18.27 41.20 -8.12
CA LEU A 561 18.78 41.75 -9.38
C LEU A 561 18.22 43.14 -9.68
N ARG A 562 16.94 43.39 -9.38
CA ARG A 562 16.36 44.73 -9.53
C ARG A 562 17.04 45.73 -8.61
N LYS A 563 17.22 45.39 -7.33
CA LYS A 563 17.92 46.22 -6.36
C LYS A 563 19.37 46.47 -6.74
N TRP A 564 20.07 45.44 -7.21
CA TRP A 564 21.43 45.62 -7.72
C TRP A 564 21.47 46.56 -8.93
N LYS A 565 20.54 46.41 -9.90
CA LYS A 565 20.45 47.35 -11.03
C LYS A 565 20.17 48.79 -10.60
N GLU A 566 19.34 48.99 -9.57
CA GLU A 566 19.10 50.31 -8.98
C GLU A 566 20.40 50.89 -8.39
N VAL A 567 21.13 50.11 -7.60
CA VAL A 567 22.42 50.52 -7.01
C VAL A 567 23.45 50.87 -8.09
N VAL A 568 23.59 50.04 -9.14
CA VAL A 568 24.53 50.31 -10.24
C VAL A 568 24.15 51.59 -10.99
N LYS A 569 22.86 51.83 -11.21
CA LYS A 569 22.41 53.09 -11.83
C LYS A 569 22.74 54.30 -10.96
N GLU A 570 22.53 54.18 -9.66
CA GLU A 570 22.86 55.25 -8.71
C GLU A 570 24.36 55.53 -8.67
N GLU A 571 25.18 54.49 -8.66
CA GLU A 571 26.65 54.64 -8.70
C GLU A 571 27.11 55.32 -9.99
N LYS A 572 26.53 54.97 -11.14
CA LYS A 572 26.81 55.64 -12.41
C LYS A 572 26.43 57.13 -12.40
N ARG A 573 25.31 57.50 -11.76
CA ARG A 573 24.93 58.91 -11.61
C ARG A 573 25.93 59.65 -10.74
N LYS A 574 26.34 59.05 -9.62
CA LYS A 574 27.36 59.64 -8.73
C LYS A 574 28.69 59.82 -9.45
N ASP A 575 29.12 58.84 -10.23
CA ASP A 575 30.33 58.94 -11.05
C ASP A 575 30.24 60.07 -12.08
N GLN A 576 29.09 60.22 -12.76
CA GLN A 576 28.87 61.34 -13.67
C GLN A 576 28.95 62.69 -12.96
N VAL A 577 28.25 62.83 -11.82
CA VAL A 577 28.29 64.06 -11.01
C VAL A 577 29.71 64.36 -10.54
N ALA A 578 30.49 63.34 -10.17
CA ALA A 578 31.89 63.52 -9.77
C ALA A 578 32.76 64.01 -10.93
N ARG A 579 32.57 63.48 -12.15
CA ARG A 579 33.25 63.95 -13.37
C ARG A 579 32.89 65.39 -13.67
N ASP A 580 31.59 65.71 -13.73
CA ASP A 580 31.09 67.06 -14.01
C ASP A 580 31.62 68.08 -12.98
N PHE A 581 31.65 67.69 -11.70
CA PHE A 581 32.21 68.52 -10.64
C PHE A 581 33.71 68.77 -10.82
N SER A 582 34.46 67.73 -11.22
CA SER A 582 35.89 67.84 -11.50
C SER A 582 36.16 68.75 -12.70
N ASP A 583 35.36 68.62 -13.76
CA ASP A 583 35.46 69.44 -14.98
C ASP A 583 35.11 70.90 -14.68
N MET A 584 34.03 71.15 -13.94
CA MET A 584 33.66 72.49 -13.49
C MET A 584 34.78 73.13 -12.65
N ARG A 585 35.40 72.36 -11.74
CA ARG A 585 36.54 72.84 -10.94
C ARG A 585 37.75 73.14 -11.82
N LEU A 586 38.04 72.32 -12.82
CA LEU A 586 39.14 72.52 -13.75
C LEU A 586 38.90 73.76 -14.63
N GLN A 587 37.72 73.88 -15.23
CA GLN A 587 37.31 75.04 -16.01
C GLN A 587 37.45 76.33 -15.19
N ASN A 588 36.95 76.35 -13.95
CA ASN A 588 37.07 77.52 -13.07
C ASN A 588 38.55 77.89 -12.81
N LYS A 589 39.43 76.90 -12.60
CA LYS A 589 40.88 77.16 -12.49
C LYS A 589 41.44 77.77 -13.77
N CYS A 590 41.11 77.21 -14.94
CA CYS A 590 41.55 77.73 -16.24
C CYS A 590 41.05 79.15 -16.49
N PHE A 591 39.76 79.43 -16.23
CA PHE A 591 39.18 80.76 -16.37
C PHE A 591 39.83 81.79 -15.45
N LYS A 592 40.18 81.43 -14.21
CA LYS A 592 40.94 82.32 -13.32
C LYS A 592 42.30 82.68 -13.90
N VAL A 593 43.04 81.69 -14.43
CA VAL A 593 44.34 81.92 -15.06
C VAL A 593 44.20 82.79 -16.32
N LEU A 594 43.22 82.50 -17.18
CA LEU A 594 42.92 83.28 -18.37
C LEU A 594 42.56 84.72 -18.02
N LYS A 595 41.71 84.95 -17.00
CA LYS A 595 41.36 86.29 -16.53
C LYS A 595 42.59 87.06 -16.08
N ILE A 596 43.47 86.44 -15.29
CA ILE A 596 44.73 87.08 -14.85
C ILE A 596 45.58 87.45 -16.06
N LYS A 597 45.76 86.53 -17.02
CA LYS A 597 46.53 86.79 -18.24
C LYS A 597 45.92 87.88 -19.12
N ALA A 598 44.60 87.91 -19.27
CA ALA A 598 43.90 88.94 -20.02
C ALA A 598 44.09 90.34 -19.40
N VAL A 599 44.01 90.44 -18.06
CA VAL A 599 44.29 91.69 -17.35
C VAL A 599 45.75 92.10 -17.53
N GLN A 600 46.71 91.17 -17.38
CA GLN A 600 48.13 91.45 -17.63
C GLN A 600 48.37 91.98 -19.05
N TYR A 601 47.77 91.33 -20.06
CA TYR A 601 47.87 91.76 -21.44
C TYR A 601 47.27 93.15 -21.66
N LYS A 602 46.10 93.44 -21.07
CA LYS A 602 45.47 94.75 -21.19
C LYS A 602 46.29 95.86 -20.53
N VAL A 603 46.89 95.58 -19.37
CA VAL A 603 47.82 96.51 -18.70
C VAL A 603 49.04 96.77 -19.58
N GLU A 604 49.63 95.73 -20.16
CA GLU A 604 50.78 95.85 -21.06
C GLU A 604 50.44 96.65 -22.32
N GLN A 605 49.27 96.40 -22.91
CA GLN A 605 48.75 97.18 -24.04
C GLN A 605 48.60 98.66 -23.67
N LEU A 606 47.96 98.98 -22.54
CA LEU A 606 47.78 100.36 -22.08
C LEU A 606 49.11 101.06 -21.82
N LYS A 607 50.13 100.34 -21.31
CA LYS A 607 51.49 100.88 -21.17
C LYS A 607 52.09 101.24 -22.52
N ARG A 608 51.98 100.36 -23.52
CA ARG A 608 52.47 100.62 -24.88
C ARG A 608 51.74 101.79 -25.55
N GLU A 609 50.42 101.87 -25.36
CA GLU A 609 49.61 103.00 -25.86
C GLU A 609 50.06 104.32 -25.21
N ARG A 610 50.27 104.35 -23.90
CA ARG A 610 50.84 105.53 -23.21
C ARG A 610 52.21 105.91 -23.74
N LEU A 611 53.13 104.96 -23.87
CA LEU A 611 54.46 105.21 -24.44
C LEU A 611 54.38 105.77 -25.87
N ALA A 612 53.46 105.25 -26.69
CA ALA A 612 53.24 105.76 -28.04
C ALA A 612 52.67 107.18 -28.05
N LEU A 613 51.75 107.51 -27.14
CA LEU A 613 51.22 108.86 -26.95
C LEU A 613 52.32 109.82 -26.49
N ASP A 614 53.10 109.44 -25.47
CA ASP A 614 54.21 110.25 -24.95
C ASP A 614 55.23 110.57 -26.06
N HIS A 615 55.62 109.56 -26.86
CA HIS A 615 56.50 109.74 -28.01
C HIS A 615 55.88 110.64 -29.09
N TYR A 616 54.58 110.51 -29.35
CA TYR A 616 53.87 111.39 -30.29
C TYR A 616 53.86 112.84 -29.80
N GLU A 617 53.56 113.07 -28.52
CA GLU A 617 53.60 114.39 -27.89
C GLU A 617 55.00 114.99 -27.94
N GLU A 618 56.04 114.22 -27.64
CA GLU A 618 57.44 114.65 -27.72
C GLU A 618 57.82 115.03 -29.16
N LYS A 619 57.45 114.19 -30.14
CA LYS A 619 57.63 114.49 -31.56
C LYS A 619 56.90 115.77 -31.97
N LEU A 620 55.70 115.99 -31.45
CA LEU A 620 54.90 117.18 -31.73
C LEU A 620 55.54 118.43 -31.11
N LYS A 621 55.96 118.36 -29.84
CA LYS A 621 56.72 119.42 -29.15
C LYS A 621 57.99 119.77 -29.92
N ASN A 622 58.78 118.78 -30.34
CA ASN A 622 59.97 119.00 -31.15
C ASN A 622 59.65 119.66 -32.49
N LYS A 623 58.62 119.21 -33.20
CA LYS A 623 58.17 119.82 -34.46
C LYS A 623 57.77 121.29 -34.28
N TYR A 624 56.97 121.61 -33.26
CA TYR A 624 56.56 122.99 -32.98
C TYR A 624 57.72 123.85 -32.50
N PHE A 625 58.64 123.29 -31.69
CA PHE A 625 59.85 123.98 -31.26
C PHE A 625 60.77 124.29 -32.44
N ASP A 626 60.96 123.36 -33.38
CA ASP A 626 61.72 123.58 -34.61
C ASP A 626 61.08 124.67 -35.49
N MET A 627 59.74 124.67 -35.58
CA MET A 627 59.00 125.71 -36.29
C MET A 627 59.16 127.08 -35.61
N TRP A 628 59.12 127.12 -34.27
CA TRP A 628 59.36 128.33 -33.49
C TRP A 628 60.80 128.83 -33.62
N LYS A 629 61.80 127.92 -33.65
CA LYS A 629 63.20 128.27 -33.88
C LYS A 629 63.45 128.86 -35.27
N ARG A 630 62.71 128.40 -36.29
CA ARG A 630 62.74 128.95 -37.67
C ARG A 630 61.91 130.22 -37.82
N TYR A 631 61.01 130.52 -36.88
CA TYR A 631 60.10 131.67 -36.97
C TYR A 631 60.83 133.02 -37.14
N PRO A 632 61.93 133.34 -36.42
CA PRO A 632 62.66 134.57 -36.62
C PRO A 632 63.24 134.74 -38.04
N GLU A 633 63.62 133.65 -38.71
CA GLU A 633 64.12 133.69 -40.10
C GLU A 633 62.99 133.99 -41.09
N VAL A 634 61.79 133.47 -40.84
CA VAL A 634 60.62 133.61 -41.73
C VAL A 634 59.84 134.89 -41.43
N LEU A 635 59.96 135.45 -40.22
CA LEU A 635 59.25 136.64 -39.76
C LEU A 635 59.45 137.87 -40.66
N PRO A 636 60.68 138.23 -41.12
CA PRO A 636 60.88 139.35 -42.04
C PRO A 636 60.13 139.16 -43.36
N THR A 637 60.13 137.94 -43.91
CA THR A 637 59.42 137.62 -45.17
C THR A 637 57.90 137.68 -44.99
N ILE A 638 57.37 137.22 -43.85
CA ILE A 638 55.94 137.33 -43.54
C ILE A 638 55.55 138.80 -43.35
N MET A 639 56.35 139.57 -42.62
CA MET A 639 56.13 141.00 -42.40
C MET A 639 56.22 141.77 -43.70
N GLU A 640 57.16 141.43 -44.60
CA GLU A 640 57.26 142.06 -45.92
C GLU A 640 56.07 141.69 -46.81
N ARG A 641 55.61 140.43 -46.83
CA ARG A 641 54.36 140.06 -47.51
C ARG A 641 53.13 140.75 -46.91
N LYS A 642 53.10 140.99 -45.59
CA LYS A 642 52.03 141.75 -44.91
C LYS A 642 52.11 143.23 -45.29
N ARG A 643 53.31 143.82 -45.35
CA ARG A 643 53.55 145.19 -45.83
C ARG A 643 53.15 145.35 -47.30
N ILE A 644 53.59 144.46 -48.18
CA ILE A 644 53.20 144.44 -49.59
C ILE A 644 51.67 144.36 -49.68
N ARG A 645 51.03 143.39 -49.00
CA ARG A 645 49.55 143.31 -48.97
C ARG A 645 48.89 144.58 -48.44
N ASN A 646 49.43 145.22 -47.42
CA ASN A 646 48.89 146.48 -46.90
C ASN A 646 49.07 147.63 -47.90
N LYS A 647 50.22 147.74 -48.58
CA LYS A 647 50.41 148.70 -49.68
C LYS A 647 49.43 148.47 -50.82
N TRP A 648 49.17 147.22 -51.20
CA TRP A 648 48.13 146.91 -52.19
C TRP A 648 46.74 147.29 -51.67
N ARG A 649 46.43 147.09 -50.38
CA ARG A 649 45.17 147.55 -49.78
C ARG A 649 45.06 149.08 -49.80
N GLU A 650 46.13 149.81 -49.50
CA GLU A 650 46.19 151.28 -49.57
C GLU A 650 46.00 151.77 -51.01
N MET A 651 46.71 151.20 -52.00
CA MET A 651 46.51 151.56 -53.42
C MET A 651 45.09 151.25 -53.91
N VAL A 652 44.50 150.14 -53.49
CA VAL A 652 43.10 149.83 -53.82
C VAL A 652 42.15 150.84 -53.16
N GLN A 653 42.46 151.29 -51.95
CA GLN A 653 41.67 152.27 -51.20
C GLN A 653 41.81 153.70 -51.77
N GLU A 654 42.93 154.03 -52.41
CA GLU A 654 43.11 155.28 -53.17
C GLU A 654 42.31 155.28 -54.49
N ILE A 655 42.28 154.14 -55.20
CA ILE A 655 41.55 154.01 -56.48
C ILE A 655 40.03 153.88 -56.24
N ILE A 656 39.64 153.28 -55.12
CA ILE A 656 38.23 153.09 -54.71
C ILE A 656 38.09 153.51 -53.23
N PRO A 657 37.74 154.78 -52.96
CA PRO A 657 37.62 155.31 -51.59
C PRO A 657 36.62 154.54 -50.72
N ASP A 658 35.60 153.95 -51.34
CA ASP A 658 34.54 153.18 -50.66
C ASP A 658 34.95 151.71 -50.36
N PHE A 659 36.18 151.29 -50.73
CA PHE A 659 36.65 149.93 -50.47
C PHE A 659 37.37 149.83 -49.11
N ASP A 660 36.64 149.44 -48.05
CA ASP A 660 37.22 149.08 -46.75
C ASP A 660 37.37 147.55 -46.63
N PRO A 661 38.61 147.00 -46.68
CA PRO A 661 38.85 145.57 -46.54
C PRO A 661 38.51 145.00 -45.14
N ARG A 662 38.21 145.82 -44.14
CA ARG A 662 37.76 145.38 -42.81
C ARG A 662 36.25 145.12 -42.73
N GLN A 663 35.44 145.71 -43.63
CA GLN A 663 33.98 145.64 -43.55
C GLN A 663 33.36 144.46 -44.32
N ARG A 664 34.08 143.82 -45.25
CA ARG A 664 33.64 142.57 -45.90
C ARG A 664 34.38 141.36 -45.36
N GLY A 665 34.09 140.98 -44.11
CA GLY A 665 34.22 139.61 -43.61
C GLY A 665 35.59 138.91 -43.73
N VAL A 666 36.69 139.64 -43.93
CA VAL A 666 38.02 139.06 -43.79
C VAL A 666 38.35 139.08 -42.31
N ILE A 667 38.11 137.95 -41.65
CA ILE A 667 38.53 137.68 -40.28
C ILE A 667 40.02 138.04 -40.19
N LEU A 668 40.33 139.10 -39.44
CA LEU A 668 41.67 139.33 -38.95
C LEU A 668 41.87 138.30 -37.84
N GLU A 669 42.46 137.15 -38.16
CA GLU A 669 43.06 136.30 -37.14
C GLU A 669 44.26 137.09 -36.58
N ASP A 670 44.11 137.59 -35.35
CA ASP A 670 45.22 138.00 -34.51
C ASP A 670 45.99 136.77 -34.01
#